data_AF-A0A661PFH1-F1
#
_entry.id   AF-A0A661PFH1-F1
#
_cell.length_a   1.000
_cell.length_b   1.000
_cell.length_c   1.000
_cell.angle_alpha   90.00
_cell.angle_beta   90.00
_cell.angle_gamma   90.00
#
_symmetry.space_group_name_H-M   'P 1'
#
loop_
_entity.id
_entity.type
_entity.pdbx_description
1 polymer ?
#
loop_
_entity_poly.entity_id
_entity_poly.type
_entity_poly.pdbx_seq_one_letter_code
_entity_poly.pdbx_strand_id
1 'polypeptide(L)'
;YQKRELWIYMAEVFLTWCRRGVDGFRCDAGYMIPAAAWKYIIARVREQYPDTVFLLEGLGGKISVTEELLDNANFDWAYSELFQNYDRGQIEFYLPGALHLSSRKGIMINFAETHDNNRLAATSKTYARMRTALCALVSPNGAFAFTNGVEWLATEKIDVHEASSLNWGAEDNLVEHIRRLNAILTVHPTFYGRVELRLIQEGEGNFIVLSRYQPTGDTFLLILVNLDLEQRTNAAWYYPANAASCLEFTDLLSGRRITVAADGGRHSLELDPGQVLCLSANHHDLELVNQALEKAPVPATLQLNQVARAKALEVFYHYHGLEQLQTFDPDAAAARLLADPEEYCRELNPHSEESRAITWRWPVDCRREVMIPPNHFLLVHSPFPFRASIEDGRKILGSENSLPTATGSSFILFKPMEVPGRHRSLKLKLRVYDPEKTRSAAAPLLLLSRLRDVRIKKRFNRADILHTPLLFLGTNGRGAMMRTSILWSRINSRYDALLAANLDDQIPVDRQVMFSRCRAWVVFQGYSQAVNKDCLQSFTFDYHSRGRWHYRIPTGQGENLHLIVSMAMVPENNKILLTFQRTDNHDQDRRLSRREKITLILRPDIEDRNFHQTTKAYLGPENQWPAAVDAHDHGFTFQPAADHRLEMTVSDGRFIRQPEWQYMVYRPLEAERGLDPNSDLFSPGYFSTSLGGDETVTLTAEVMSGDNSLTEQEAETEPAIFPAAKEDKSPDLDQELSSALEHFIVRRGDYQSVIAGYPWFLDWGRDSLIVVRGLIAAGRVEAAENVLIQFGRFEERGTLPNMIQGNNAGNRDTIDAPLWFMVAVNDMLKKENNHEFLEAQADRRSIKEIIFSIGTSLIRGTANGITMDPSSGLLFSP
;
A
#
# COMPACT_ATOMS: atom_id res chain seq x y z
N TYR A 1 -15.50 -8.27 -40.29
CA TYR A 1 -15.07 -8.09 -38.88
C TYR A 1 -13.60 -8.48 -38.64
N GLN A 2 -12.64 -7.91 -39.40
CA GLN A 2 -11.20 -8.24 -39.28
C GLN A 2 -10.37 -7.17 -38.55
N LYS A 3 -10.94 -5.99 -38.27
CA LYS A 3 -10.25 -4.85 -37.63
C LYS A 3 -10.24 -5.02 -36.10
N ARG A 4 -9.31 -5.82 -35.58
CA ARG A 4 -9.16 -6.08 -34.12
C ARG A 4 -8.92 -4.82 -33.30
N GLU A 5 -8.32 -3.79 -33.89
CA GLU A 5 -8.12 -2.48 -33.25
C GLU A 5 -9.45 -1.85 -32.79
N LEU A 6 -10.54 -2.05 -33.55
CA LEU A 6 -11.85 -1.55 -33.15
C LEU A 6 -12.36 -2.25 -31.89
N TRP A 7 -12.07 -3.54 -31.70
CA TRP A 7 -12.48 -4.27 -30.50
C TRP A 7 -11.73 -3.76 -29.26
N ILE A 8 -10.43 -3.48 -29.41
CA ILE A 8 -9.60 -2.86 -28.37
C ILE A 8 -10.16 -1.48 -28.01
N TYR A 9 -10.48 -0.67 -29.01
CA TYR A 9 -11.06 0.66 -28.81
C TYR A 9 -12.41 0.58 -28.08
N MET A 10 -13.32 -0.29 -28.51
CA MET A 10 -14.61 -0.46 -27.87
C MET A 10 -14.49 -0.92 -26.42
N ALA A 11 -13.59 -1.87 -26.11
CA ALA A 11 -13.32 -2.27 -24.74
C ALA A 11 -12.85 -1.10 -23.86
N GLU A 12 -12.03 -0.19 -24.41
CA GLU A 12 -11.58 1.01 -23.69
C GLU A 12 -12.72 2.01 -23.45
N VAL A 13 -13.72 2.08 -24.34
CA VAL A 13 -14.94 2.88 -24.11
C VAL A 13 -15.71 2.34 -22.90
N PHE A 14 -15.94 1.03 -22.82
CA PHE A 14 -16.57 0.42 -21.64
C PHE A 14 -15.76 0.69 -20.36
N LEU A 15 -14.45 0.46 -20.39
CA LEU A 15 -13.55 0.70 -19.26
C LEU A 15 -13.56 2.17 -18.80
N THR A 16 -13.73 3.11 -19.72
CA THR A 16 -13.85 4.54 -19.39
C THR A 16 -15.08 4.80 -18.50
N TRP A 17 -16.21 4.16 -18.79
CA TRP A 17 -17.42 4.27 -17.97
C TRP A 17 -17.31 3.50 -16.65
N CYS A 18 -16.66 2.33 -16.64
CA CYS A 18 -16.37 1.60 -15.41
C CYS A 18 -15.52 2.43 -14.44
N ARG A 19 -14.48 3.13 -14.92
CA ARG A 19 -13.69 4.06 -14.11
C ARG A 19 -14.52 5.22 -13.54
N ARG A 20 -15.62 5.59 -14.19
CA ARG A 20 -16.57 6.59 -13.71
C ARG A 20 -17.58 6.04 -12.70
N GLY A 21 -17.70 4.71 -12.57
CA GLY A 21 -18.52 4.03 -11.58
C GLY A 21 -19.69 3.25 -12.17
N VAL A 22 -19.81 3.17 -13.50
CA VAL A 22 -20.81 2.32 -14.16
C VAL A 22 -20.42 0.85 -13.99
N ASP A 23 -21.34 0.04 -13.47
CA ASP A 23 -21.14 -1.38 -13.16
C ASP A 23 -21.98 -2.32 -14.05
N GLY A 24 -22.68 -1.77 -15.05
CA GLY A 24 -23.35 -2.59 -16.04
C GLY A 24 -23.72 -1.84 -17.32
N PHE A 25 -23.98 -2.60 -18.38
CA PHE A 25 -24.28 -2.08 -19.71
C PHE A 25 -25.43 -2.85 -20.36
N ARG A 26 -26.48 -2.14 -20.80
CA ARG A 26 -27.49 -2.66 -21.74
C ARG A 26 -26.95 -2.46 -23.15
N CYS A 27 -26.68 -3.56 -23.85
CA CYS A 27 -26.09 -3.57 -25.19
C CYS A 27 -27.19 -3.66 -26.24
N ASP A 28 -27.45 -2.52 -26.89
CA ASP A 28 -28.42 -2.36 -27.98
C ASP A 28 -28.04 -3.20 -29.21
N ALA A 29 -29.03 -3.89 -29.78
CA ALA A 29 -28.91 -4.76 -30.95
C ALA A 29 -27.68 -5.67 -30.90
N GLY A 30 -27.33 -6.18 -29.71
CA GLY A 30 -26.06 -6.87 -29.48
C GLY A 30 -25.89 -8.13 -30.33
N TYR A 31 -27.01 -8.73 -30.76
CA TYR A 31 -27.07 -9.89 -31.66
C TYR A 31 -26.57 -9.61 -33.08
N MET A 32 -26.45 -8.33 -33.49
CA MET A 32 -25.90 -7.94 -34.79
C MET A 32 -24.36 -7.93 -34.79
N ILE A 33 -23.74 -7.98 -33.61
CA ILE A 33 -22.29 -7.97 -33.42
C ILE A 33 -21.77 -9.40 -33.24
N PRO A 34 -20.65 -9.79 -33.87
CA PRO A 34 -20.12 -11.14 -33.75
C PRO A 34 -19.78 -11.54 -32.31
N ALA A 35 -20.15 -12.75 -31.91
CA ALA A 35 -19.87 -13.30 -30.57
C ALA A 35 -18.38 -13.24 -30.19
N ALA A 36 -17.48 -13.45 -31.15
CA ALA A 36 -16.03 -13.35 -30.90
C ALA A 36 -15.57 -11.94 -30.48
N ALA A 37 -16.22 -10.90 -30.98
CA ALA A 37 -15.92 -9.52 -30.58
C ALA A 37 -16.42 -9.26 -29.15
N TRP A 38 -17.65 -9.70 -28.83
CA TRP A 38 -18.19 -9.60 -27.48
C TRP A 38 -17.36 -10.36 -26.46
N LYS A 39 -16.96 -11.59 -26.77
CA LYS A 39 -16.09 -12.41 -25.93
C LYS A 39 -14.80 -11.67 -25.56
N TYR A 40 -14.18 -10.99 -26.53
CA TYR A 40 -13.00 -10.17 -26.27
C TYR A 40 -13.33 -8.95 -25.39
N ILE A 41 -14.36 -8.17 -25.76
CA ILE A 41 -14.72 -6.93 -25.07
C ILE A 41 -15.08 -7.21 -23.60
N ILE A 42 -15.96 -8.17 -23.35
CA ILE A 42 -16.43 -8.52 -22.01
C ILE A 42 -15.27 -9.06 -21.17
N ALA A 43 -14.45 -9.96 -21.70
CA ALA A 43 -13.27 -10.46 -21.00
C ALA A 43 -12.31 -9.30 -20.64
N ARG A 44 -12.06 -8.38 -21.58
CA ARG A 44 -11.15 -7.25 -21.38
C ARG A 44 -11.64 -6.26 -20.31
N VAL A 45 -12.96 -6.06 -20.23
CA VAL A 45 -13.59 -5.23 -19.18
C VAL A 45 -13.52 -5.94 -17.84
N ARG A 46 -13.87 -7.23 -17.78
CA ARG A 46 -13.88 -8.03 -16.55
C ARG A 46 -12.49 -8.32 -15.98
N GLU A 47 -11.44 -8.25 -16.79
CA GLU A 47 -10.05 -8.22 -16.29
C GLU A 47 -9.80 -7.06 -15.30
N GLN A 48 -10.51 -5.94 -15.44
CA GLN A 48 -10.37 -4.77 -14.55
C GLN A 48 -11.57 -4.58 -13.62
N TYR A 49 -12.76 -4.98 -14.07
CA TYR A 49 -14.03 -4.80 -13.35
C TYR A 49 -14.85 -6.11 -13.44
N PRO A 50 -14.47 -7.13 -12.66
CA PRO A 50 -15.00 -8.50 -12.80
C PRO A 50 -16.52 -8.60 -12.63
N ASP A 51 -17.10 -7.75 -11.78
CA ASP A 51 -18.53 -7.75 -11.48
C ASP A 51 -19.39 -6.96 -12.49
N THR A 52 -18.78 -6.47 -13.59
CA THR A 52 -19.52 -5.69 -14.59
C THR A 52 -20.58 -6.55 -15.29
N VAL A 53 -21.83 -6.11 -15.26
CA VAL A 53 -22.97 -6.79 -15.88
C VAL A 53 -23.14 -6.36 -17.34
N PHE A 54 -23.36 -7.32 -18.24
CA PHE A 54 -23.73 -7.10 -19.64
C PHE A 54 -25.12 -7.69 -19.89
N LEU A 55 -26.07 -6.80 -20.19
CA LEU A 55 -27.44 -7.12 -20.54
C LEU A 55 -27.61 -7.02 -22.05
N LEU A 56 -27.90 -8.14 -22.71
CA LEU A 56 -28.18 -8.18 -24.13
C LEU A 56 -29.61 -7.69 -24.39
N GLU A 57 -29.74 -6.65 -25.20
CA GLU A 57 -31.00 -6.44 -25.89
C GLU A 57 -30.96 -7.25 -27.21
N GLY A 58 -31.83 -8.26 -27.26
CA GLY A 58 -31.85 -9.31 -28.28
C GLY A 58 -33.02 -9.20 -29.25
N LEU A 59 -33.75 -8.08 -29.26
CA LEU A 59 -35.06 -7.97 -29.91
C LEU A 59 -34.96 -8.20 -31.42
N GLY A 60 -35.75 -9.15 -31.94
CA GLY A 60 -35.76 -9.47 -33.37
C GLY A 60 -34.54 -10.29 -33.84
N GLY A 61 -33.66 -10.68 -32.93
CA GLY A 61 -32.56 -11.61 -33.18
C GLY A 61 -33.03 -13.07 -33.16
N LYS A 62 -32.25 -13.98 -33.77
CA LYS A 62 -32.52 -15.43 -33.62
C LYS A 62 -32.25 -15.85 -32.19
N ILE A 63 -33.15 -16.63 -31.58
CA ILE A 63 -32.97 -17.16 -30.22
C ILE A 63 -31.65 -17.92 -30.03
N SER A 64 -31.17 -18.61 -31.07
CA SER A 64 -29.89 -19.31 -31.07
C SER A 64 -28.68 -18.38 -30.91
N VAL A 65 -28.78 -17.14 -31.39
CA VAL A 65 -27.73 -16.12 -31.23
C VAL A 65 -27.75 -15.57 -29.80
N THR A 66 -28.94 -15.32 -29.24
CA THR A 66 -29.10 -14.96 -27.83
C THR A 66 -28.48 -16.02 -26.92
N GLU A 67 -28.76 -17.29 -27.18
CA GLU A 67 -28.14 -18.40 -26.45
C GLU A 67 -26.61 -18.42 -26.59
N GLU A 68 -26.07 -18.26 -27.81
CA GLU A 68 -24.63 -18.19 -28.05
C GLU A 68 -23.97 -17.05 -27.27
N LEU A 69 -24.60 -15.88 -27.21
CA LEU A 69 -24.04 -14.71 -26.52
C LEU A 69 -24.07 -14.86 -24.99
N LEU A 70 -25.15 -15.44 -24.44
CA LEU A 70 -25.23 -15.77 -23.01
C LEU A 70 -24.19 -16.83 -22.63
N ASP A 71 -24.05 -17.89 -23.43
CA ASP A 71 -23.19 -19.04 -23.11
C ASP A 71 -21.70 -18.78 -23.39
N ASN A 72 -21.38 -18.32 -24.61
CA ASN A 72 -20.00 -18.28 -25.11
C ASN A 72 -19.37 -16.89 -25.10
N ALA A 73 -20.17 -15.83 -25.20
CA ALA A 73 -19.69 -14.45 -25.14
C ALA A 73 -19.74 -13.84 -23.74
N ASN A 74 -20.30 -14.56 -22.76
CA ASN A 74 -20.32 -14.22 -21.34
C ASN A 74 -21.20 -12.98 -21.01
N PHE A 75 -22.32 -12.81 -21.72
CA PHE A 75 -23.41 -11.93 -21.27
C PHE A 75 -24.12 -12.55 -20.06
N ASP A 76 -24.55 -11.73 -19.10
CA ASP A 76 -25.23 -12.24 -17.92
C ASP A 76 -26.71 -12.49 -18.19
N TRP A 77 -27.35 -11.51 -18.81
CA TRP A 77 -28.80 -11.44 -18.97
C TRP A 77 -29.17 -11.02 -20.38
N ALA A 78 -30.41 -11.32 -20.79
CA ALA A 78 -30.95 -10.89 -22.07
C ALA A 78 -32.41 -10.44 -21.93
N TYR A 79 -32.93 -9.71 -22.92
CA TYR A 79 -34.34 -9.37 -22.98
C TYR A 79 -35.19 -10.62 -23.27
N SER A 80 -36.27 -10.78 -22.51
CA SER A 80 -37.39 -11.64 -22.88
C SER A 80 -38.29 -10.90 -23.86
N GLU A 81 -38.68 -11.57 -24.95
CA GLU A 81 -39.65 -11.09 -25.94
C GLU A 81 -41.10 -11.37 -25.51
N LEU A 82 -41.34 -11.78 -24.25
CA LEU A 82 -42.69 -12.04 -23.73
C LEU A 82 -43.63 -10.84 -23.93
N PHE A 83 -43.12 -9.61 -23.90
CA PHE A 83 -43.93 -8.40 -24.12
C PHE A 83 -44.56 -8.33 -25.53
N GLN A 84 -44.04 -9.07 -26.51
CA GLN A 84 -44.56 -9.18 -27.88
C GLN A 84 -45.52 -10.38 -28.08
N ASN A 85 -45.73 -11.19 -27.04
CA ASN A 85 -46.62 -12.35 -27.07
C ASN A 85 -47.91 -11.99 -26.32
N TYR A 86 -49.01 -11.84 -27.05
CA TYR A 86 -50.25 -11.21 -26.60
C TYR A 86 -51.35 -12.20 -26.22
N ASP A 87 -51.49 -13.29 -26.97
CA ASP A 87 -52.48 -14.34 -26.73
C ASP A 87 -51.85 -15.61 -26.12
N ARG A 88 -52.72 -16.51 -25.65
CA ARG A 88 -52.32 -17.77 -25.04
C ARG A 88 -51.39 -18.60 -25.95
N GLY A 89 -51.71 -18.73 -27.23
CA GLY A 89 -50.94 -19.59 -28.15
C GLY A 89 -49.52 -19.08 -28.35
N GLN A 90 -49.36 -17.76 -28.46
CA GLN A 90 -48.05 -17.10 -28.52
C GLN A 90 -47.23 -17.32 -27.23
N ILE A 91 -47.86 -17.15 -26.07
CA ILE A 91 -47.19 -17.34 -24.78
C ILE A 91 -46.80 -18.81 -24.55
N GLU A 92 -47.66 -19.76 -24.88
CA GLU A 92 -47.38 -21.21 -24.78
C GLU A 92 -46.22 -21.62 -25.69
N PHE A 93 -46.10 -21.00 -26.87
CA PHE A 93 -44.99 -21.25 -27.77
C PHE A 93 -43.66 -20.65 -27.28
N TYR A 94 -43.70 -19.41 -26.78
CA TYR A 94 -42.49 -18.65 -26.45
C TYR A 94 -41.94 -18.93 -25.04
N LEU A 95 -42.80 -18.83 -24.02
CA LEU A 95 -42.37 -18.75 -22.61
C LEU A 95 -41.56 -19.97 -22.15
N PRO A 96 -41.93 -21.23 -22.48
CA PRO A 96 -41.15 -22.40 -22.06
C PRO A 96 -39.69 -22.34 -22.53
N GLY A 97 -39.42 -21.84 -23.74
CA GLY A 97 -38.07 -21.69 -24.28
C GLY A 97 -37.26 -20.63 -23.54
N ALA A 98 -37.87 -19.48 -23.26
CA ALA A 98 -37.23 -18.40 -22.49
C ALA A 98 -36.91 -18.82 -21.05
N LEU A 99 -37.80 -19.60 -20.42
CA LEU A 99 -37.58 -20.17 -19.09
C LEU A 99 -36.47 -21.22 -19.11
N HIS A 100 -36.42 -22.06 -20.16
CA HIS A 100 -35.34 -23.03 -20.33
C HIS A 100 -33.97 -22.35 -20.40
N LEU A 101 -33.84 -21.29 -21.22
CA LEU A 101 -32.61 -20.49 -21.31
C LEU A 101 -32.25 -19.84 -19.96
N SER A 102 -33.23 -19.25 -19.28
CA SER A 102 -33.04 -18.62 -17.96
C SER A 102 -32.50 -19.59 -16.90
N SER A 103 -32.90 -20.86 -16.98
CA SER A 103 -32.46 -21.88 -16.03
C SER A 103 -31.03 -22.40 -16.27
N ARG A 104 -30.42 -22.12 -17.43
CA ARG A 104 -29.15 -22.75 -17.84
C ARG A 104 -28.06 -21.80 -18.29
N LYS A 105 -28.41 -20.70 -18.96
CA LYS A 105 -27.47 -19.88 -19.73
C LYS A 105 -27.38 -18.45 -19.21
N GLY A 106 -28.50 -17.83 -18.89
CA GLY A 106 -28.57 -16.49 -18.37
C GLY A 106 -30.01 -16.00 -18.30
N ILE A 107 -30.31 -15.08 -17.39
CA ILE A 107 -31.69 -14.68 -17.07
C ILE A 107 -32.30 -13.88 -18.22
N MET A 108 -33.46 -14.31 -18.70
CA MET A 108 -34.28 -13.55 -19.66
C MET A 108 -35.19 -12.59 -18.90
N ILE A 109 -34.90 -11.29 -18.95
CA ILE A 109 -35.61 -10.24 -18.21
C ILE A 109 -36.95 -9.94 -18.88
N ASN A 110 -38.04 -10.08 -18.15
CA ASN A 110 -39.37 -9.75 -18.63
C ASN A 110 -39.61 -8.25 -18.55
N PHE A 111 -39.66 -7.58 -19.70
CA PHE A 111 -40.16 -6.21 -19.78
C PHE A 111 -41.69 -6.19 -19.84
N ALA A 112 -42.35 -5.25 -19.15
CA ALA A 112 -43.77 -4.98 -19.42
C ALA A 112 -43.95 -4.37 -20.82
N GLU A 113 -43.13 -3.36 -21.13
CA GLU A 113 -42.99 -2.71 -22.43
C GLU A 113 -41.60 -2.05 -22.54
N THR A 114 -41.14 -1.84 -23.78
CA THR A 114 -39.90 -1.10 -24.11
C THR A 114 -40.24 0.24 -24.76
N HIS A 115 -39.23 1.07 -25.02
CA HIS A 115 -39.38 2.34 -25.74
C HIS A 115 -39.74 2.16 -27.22
N ASP A 116 -39.50 0.99 -27.81
CA ASP A 116 -39.75 0.75 -29.25
C ASP A 116 -41.22 0.45 -29.58
N ASN A 117 -41.99 -0.03 -28.60
CA ASN A 117 -43.37 -0.47 -28.78
C ASN A 117 -44.39 0.64 -28.47
N ASN A 118 -45.63 0.42 -28.90
CA ASN A 118 -46.75 1.23 -28.45
C ASN A 118 -46.98 1.00 -26.96
N ARG A 119 -47.40 2.06 -26.25
CA ARG A 119 -47.69 1.99 -24.82
C ARG A 119 -48.86 1.05 -24.55
N LEU A 120 -48.75 0.21 -23.53
CA LEU A 120 -49.82 -0.69 -23.09
C LEU A 120 -51.09 0.09 -22.72
N ALA A 121 -50.94 1.25 -22.06
CA ALA A 121 -52.06 2.07 -21.64
C ALA A 121 -52.84 2.69 -22.81
N ALA A 122 -52.23 2.79 -24.00
CA ALA A 122 -52.92 3.23 -25.22
C ALA A 122 -54.01 2.23 -25.67
N THR A 123 -53.89 0.94 -25.30
CA THR A 123 -54.93 -0.06 -25.51
C THR A 123 -56.05 0.10 -24.48
N SER A 124 -55.71 -0.04 -23.20
CA SER A 124 -56.61 0.27 -22.06
C SER A 124 -55.84 0.19 -20.75
N LYS A 125 -56.42 0.77 -19.68
CA LYS A 125 -55.87 0.67 -18.32
C LYS A 125 -55.87 -0.78 -17.81
N THR A 126 -56.94 -1.53 -18.10
CA THR A 126 -57.06 -2.95 -17.75
C THR A 126 -55.97 -3.77 -18.42
N TYR A 127 -55.72 -3.53 -19.71
CA TYR A 127 -54.65 -4.21 -20.45
C TYR A 127 -53.27 -3.90 -19.88
N ALA A 128 -52.97 -2.62 -19.61
CA ALA A 128 -51.71 -2.21 -19.01
C ALA A 128 -51.47 -2.86 -17.64
N ARG A 129 -52.49 -2.86 -16.78
CA ARG A 129 -52.43 -3.53 -15.47
C ARG A 129 -52.18 -5.03 -15.59
N MET A 130 -52.95 -5.70 -16.44
CA MET A 130 -52.84 -7.15 -16.68
C MET A 130 -51.45 -7.52 -17.21
N ARG A 131 -50.97 -6.84 -18.25
CA ARG A 131 -49.67 -7.14 -18.88
C ARG A 131 -48.49 -6.87 -17.95
N THR A 132 -48.56 -5.81 -17.16
CA THR A 132 -47.54 -5.49 -16.15
C THR A 132 -47.46 -6.60 -15.11
N ALA A 133 -48.61 -7.03 -14.55
CA ALA A 133 -48.66 -8.11 -13.57
C ALA A 133 -48.22 -9.45 -14.16
N LEU A 134 -48.66 -9.79 -15.38
CA LEU A 134 -48.23 -10.98 -16.09
C LEU A 134 -46.71 -11.04 -16.22
N CYS A 135 -46.09 -10.01 -16.80
CA CYS A 135 -44.64 -9.98 -17.06
C CYS A 135 -43.83 -10.08 -15.76
N ALA A 136 -44.29 -9.41 -14.69
CA ALA A 136 -43.70 -9.49 -13.37
C ALA A 136 -43.82 -10.89 -12.76
N LEU A 137 -45.03 -11.46 -12.68
CA LEU A 137 -45.30 -12.70 -11.95
C LEU A 137 -44.79 -13.96 -12.64
N VAL A 138 -44.58 -13.93 -13.96
CA VAL A 138 -43.97 -15.05 -14.70
C VAL A 138 -42.47 -14.84 -14.93
N SER A 139 -41.87 -13.79 -14.35
CA SER A 139 -40.43 -13.53 -14.50
C SER A 139 -39.59 -14.63 -13.85
N PRO A 140 -38.52 -15.08 -14.54
CA PRO A 140 -37.51 -15.92 -13.92
C PRO A 140 -36.75 -15.10 -12.87
N ASN A 141 -36.57 -15.67 -11.67
CA ASN A 141 -35.84 -15.04 -10.56
C ASN A 141 -36.26 -13.59 -10.21
N GLY A 142 -37.53 -13.25 -10.43
CA GLY A 142 -38.03 -11.88 -10.18
C GLY A 142 -37.48 -10.83 -11.14
N ALA A 143 -36.82 -11.23 -12.23
CA ALA A 143 -36.21 -10.33 -13.20
C ALA A 143 -37.27 -9.66 -14.07
N PHE A 144 -37.81 -8.58 -13.53
CA PHE A 144 -38.86 -7.76 -14.12
C PHE A 144 -38.35 -6.35 -14.38
N ALA A 145 -38.69 -5.80 -15.53
CA ALA A 145 -38.37 -4.44 -15.91
C ALA A 145 -39.55 -3.77 -16.61
N PHE A 146 -39.56 -2.44 -16.64
CA PHE A 146 -40.53 -1.66 -17.39
C PHE A 146 -39.90 -0.32 -17.78
N THR A 147 -40.41 0.28 -18.85
CA THR A 147 -39.99 1.62 -19.26
C THR A 147 -40.76 2.67 -18.47
N ASN A 148 -40.12 3.78 -18.12
CA ASN A 148 -40.76 4.88 -17.40
C ASN A 148 -42.06 5.33 -18.07
N GLY A 149 -43.03 5.72 -17.25
CA GLY A 149 -44.40 6.06 -17.65
C GLY A 149 -45.40 4.91 -17.60
N VAL A 150 -44.97 3.64 -17.48
CA VAL A 150 -45.90 2.49 -17.27
C VAL A 150 -46.65 2.68 -15.96
N GLU A 151 -45.90 3.07 -14.93
CA GLU A 151 -46.39 3.39 -13.61
C GLU A 151 -47.42 4.52 -13.63
N TRP A 152 -47.39 5.39 -14.64
CA TRP A 152 -48.28 6.53 -14.82
C TRP A 152 -49.33 6.33 -15.93
N LEU A 153 -49.46 5.12 -16.50
CA LEU A 153 -50.39 4.85 -17.59
C LEU A 153 -50.21 5.79 -18.80
N ALA A 154 -48.98 6.16 -19.12
CA ALA A 154 -48.68 7.01 -20.27
C ALA A 154 -49.15 6.33 -21.58
N THR A 155 -49.92 7.04 -22.40
CA THR A 155 -50.47 6.53 -23.67
C THR A 155 -49.66 6.97 -24.88
N GLU A 156 -48.84 8.02 -24.74
CA GLU A 156 -48.00 8.55 -25.81
C GLU A 156 -46.79 7.62 -26.04
N LYS A 157 -46.58 7.20 -27.30
CA LYS A 157 -45.40 6.40 -27.66
C LYS A 157 -44.13 7.23 -27.41
N ILE A 158 -43.09 6.58 -26.87
CA ILE A 158 -41.78 7.23 -26.70
C ILE A 158 -41.15 7.44 -28.08
N ASP A 159 -40.85 8.70 -28.39
CA ASP A 159 -39.93 9.08 -29.45
C ASP A 159 -38.56 9.35 -28.82
N VAL A 160 -37.57 8.53 -29.15
CA VAL A 160 -36.20 8.64 -28.60
C VAL A 160 -35.46 9.90 -29.05
N HIS A 161 -36.01 10.65 -30.00
CA HIS A 161 -35.47 11.91 -30.49
C HIS A 161 -36.17 13.15 -29.92
N GLU A 162 -37.28 12.99 -29.21
CA GLU A 162 -38.10 14.07 -28.67
C GLU A 162 -38.42 13.85 -27.18
N ALA A 163 -39.12 14.82 -26.57
CA ALA A 163 -39.53 14.77 -25.17
C ALA A 163 -40.99 14.31 -25.02
N SER A 164 -41.26 13.03 -25.27
CA SER A 164 -42.60 12.44 -25.06
C SER A 164 -43.06 12.54 -23.61
N SER A 165 -44.36 12.77 -23.39
CA SER A 165 -44.92 12.84 -22.04
C SER A 165 -44.93 11.47 -21.37
N LEU A 166 -44.48 11.43 -20.11
CA LEU A 166 -44.55 10.24 -19.26
C LEU A 166 -45.82 10.19 -18.40
N ASN A 167 -46.74 11.15 -18.57
CA ASN A 167 -47.93 11.32 -17.74
C ASN A 167 -47.61 11.43 -16.22
N TRP A 168 -46.46 12.00 -15.89
CA TRP A 168 -45.91 12.00 -14.52
C TRP A 168 -46.86 12.65 -13.51
N GLY A 169 -47.14 11.95 -12.40
CA GLY A 169 -47.99 12.47 -11.34
C GLY A 169 -49.50 12.33 -11.57
N ALA A 170 -49.93 11.59 -12.58
CA ALA A 170 -51.36 11.32 -12.81
C ALA A 170 -52.04 10.67 -11.59
N GLU A 171 -53.24 11.15 -11.24
CA GLU A 171 -54.02 10.63 -10.11
C GLU A 171 -54.35 9.14 -10.27
N ASP A 172 -54.76 8.74 -11.48
CA ASP A 172 -54.97 7.34 -11.83
C ASP A 172 -53.68 6.74 -12.42
N ASN A 173 -53.12 5.76 -11.73
CA ASN A 173 -51.78 5.24 -11.99
C ASN A 173 -51.63 3.78 -11.50
N LEU A 174 -50.49 3.16 -11.82
CA LEU A 174 -50.12 1.80 -11.41
C LEU A 174 -49.03 1.79 -10.31
N VAL A 175 -48.70 2.93 -9.69
CA VAL A 175 -47.59 3.03 -8.72
C VAL A 175 -47.78 2.04 -7.57
N GLU A 176 -48.96 2.02 -6.94
CA GLU A 176 -49.25 1.10 -5.83
C GLU A 176 -49.29 -0.36 -6.27
N HIS A 177 -49.78 -0.60 -7.49
CA HIS A 177 -49.84 -1.95 -8.05
C HIS A 177 -48.44 -2.51 -8.32
N ILE A 178 -47.55 -1.70 -8.92
CA ILE A 178 -46.15 -2.06 -9.17
C ILE A 178 -45.39 -2.19 -7.85
N ARG A 179 -45.67 -1.35 -6.85
CA ARG A 179 -45.12 -1.48 -5.49
C ARG A 179 -45.47 -2.84 -4.88
N ARG A 180 -46.73 -3.26 -5.00
CA ARG A 180 -47.20 -4.58 -4.56
C ARG A 180 -46.51 -5.73 -5.29
N LEU A 181 -46.39 -5.64 -6.61
CA LEU A 181 -45.66 -6.62 -7.42
C LEU A 181 -44.20 -6.74 -6.97
N ASN A 182 -43.49 -5.62 -6.85
CA ASN A 182 -42.10 -5.60 -6.42
C ASN A 182 -41.93 -6.19 -5.01
N ALA A 183 -42.84 -5.93 -4.08
CA ALA A 183 -42.81 -6.55 -2.76
C ALA A 183 -42.89 -8.08 -2.85
N ILE A 184 -43.80 -8.62 -3.67
CA ILE A 184 -43.91 -10.08 -3.91
C ILE A 184 -42.61 -10.63 -4.50
N LEU A 185 -42.09 -10.02 -5.58
CA LEU A 185 -40.86 -10.45 -6.26
C LEU A 185 -39.63 -10.43 -5.32
N THR A 186 -39.61 -9.49 -4.38
CA THR A 186 -38.45 -9.24 -3.49
C THR A 186 -38.43 -10.12 -2.26
N VAL A 187 -39.58 -10.64 -1.80
CA VAL A 187 -39.64 -11.43 -0.54
C VAL A 187 -39.98 -12.89 -0.75
N HIS A 188 -40.76 -13.22 -1.79
CA HIS A 188 -41.32 -14.56 -1.89
C HIS A 188 -40.28 -15.55 -2.48
N PRO A 189 -39.99 -16.68 -1.81
CA PRO A 189 -38.92 -17.59 -2.21
C PRO A 189 -39.02 -18.16 -3.64
N THR A 190 -40.23 -18.24 -4.19
CA THR A 190 -40.48 -18.68 -5.58
C THR A 190 -40.06 -17.66 -6.65
N PHE A 191 -39.48 -16.52 -6.28
CA PHE A 191 -38.84 -15.58 -7.20
C PHE A 191 -37.32 -15.55 -7.08
N TYR A 192 -36.70 -16.54 -6.43
CA TYR A 192 -35.24 -16.68 -6.38
C TYR A 192 -34.75 -17.84 -7.26
N GLY A 193 -33.48 -18.24 -7.09
CA GLY A 193 -32.91 -19.36 -7.81
C GLY A 193 -33.48 -20.72 -7.39
N ARG A 194 -33.34 -21.73 -8.28
CA ARG A 194 -33.81 -23.12 -8.09
C ARG A 194 -35.35 -23.25 -7.98
N VAL A 195 -36.07 -22.42 -8.71
CA VAL A 195 -37.53 -22.49 -8.84
C VAL A 195 -37.90 -23.11 -10.17
N GLU A 196 -38.91 -23.96 -10.16
CA GLU A 196 -39.51 -24.53 -11.34
C GLU A 196 -40.76 -23.74 -11.75
N LEU A 197 -40.79 -23.25 -12.98
CA LEU A 197 -41.94 -22.57 -13.57
C LEU A 197 -42.54 -23.45 -14.66
N ARG A 198 -43.84 -23.78 -14.55
CA ARG A 198 -44.56 -24.59 -15.53
C ARG A 198 -45.93 -24.02 -15.84
N LEU A 199 -46.27 -23.92 -17.11
CA LEU A 199 -47.65 -23.74 -17.56
C LEU A 199 -48.42 -25.04 -17.34
N ILE A 200 -49.58 -24.96 -16.69
CA ILE A 200 -50.40 -26.12 -16.29
C ILE A 200 -51.89 -25.97 -16.65
N GLN A 201 -52.25 -24.93 -17.42
CA GLN A 201 -53.62 -24.70 -17.88
C GLN A 201 -54.16 -25.82 -18.78
N GLU A 202 -55.48 -26.00 -18.78
CA GLU A 202 -56.23 -27.00 -19.54
C GLU A 202 -57.54 -26.46 -20.10
N GLY A 203 -57.97 -26.99 -21.25
CA GLY A 203 -59.21 -26.59 -21.93
C GLY A 203 -59.07 -25.36 -22.84
N GLU A 204 -60.18 -24.90 -23.40
CA GLU A 204 -60.25 -23.76 -24.34
C GLU A 204 -60.41 -22.42 -23.61
N GLY A 205 -59.97 -21.33 -24.25
CA GLY A 205 -60.04 -19.96 -23.71
C GLY A 205 -58.70 -19.26 -23.69
N ASN A 206 -58.73 -17.92 -23.68
CA ASN A 206 -57.54 -17.07 -23.71
C ASN A 206 -57.07 -16.73 -22.29
N PHE A 207 -56.50 -17.71 -21.59
CA PHE A 207 -55.96 -17.56 -20.23
C PHE A 207 -54.69 -18.38 -20.06
N ILE A 208 -53.93 -18.09 -19.00
CA ILE A 208 -52.80 -18.92 -18.58
C ILE A 208 -52.90 -19.27 -17.10
N VAL A 209 -52.35 -20.44 -16.74
CA VAL A 209 -52.19 -20.88 -15.35
C VAL A 209 -50.75 -21.37 -15.18
N LEU A 210 -49.94 -20.60 -14.45
CA LEU A 210 -48.53 -20.91 -14.24
C LEU A 210 -48.29 -21.30 -12.78
N SER A 211 -47.67 -22.46 -12.58
CA SER A 211 -47.16 -22.88 -11.26
C SER A 211 -45.70 -22.45 -11.10
N ARG A 212 -45.39 -21.85 -9.95
CA ARG A 212 -44.03 -21.57 -9.49
C ARG A 212 -43.76 -22.43 -8.26
N TYR A 213 -42.83 -23.38 -8.32
CA TYR A 213 -42.53 -24.30 -7.23
C TYR A 213 -41.07 -24.22 -6.81
N GLN A 214 -40.81 -24.09 -5.50
CA GLN A 214 -39.46 -24.12 -4.94
C GLN A 214 -39.25 -25.42 -4.14
N PRO A 215 -38.50 -26.40 -4.67
CA PRO A 215 -38.34 -27.71 -4.03
C PRO A 215 -37.68 -27.67 -2.64
N THR A 216 -36.79 -26.72 -2.39
CA THR A 216 -36.03 -26.66 -1.12
C THR A 216 -36.84 -26.17 0.07
N GLY A 217 -37.85 -25.34 -0.18
CA GLY A 217 -38.72 -24.77 0.84
C GLY A 217 -40.13 -25.36 0.86
N ASP A 218 -40.41 -26.32 -0.04
CA ASP A 218 -41.74 -26.89 -0.30
C ASP A 218 -42.84 -25.82 -0.38
N THR A 219 -42.57 -24.75 -1.14
CA THR A 219 -43.49 -23.62 -1.32
C THR A 219 -43.81 -23.43 -2.79
N PHE A 220 -45.05 -23.03 -3.08
CA PHE A 220 -45.49 -22.75 -4.44
C PHE A 220 -46.44 -21.55 -4.53
N LEU A 221 -46.46 -20.92 -5.71
CA LEU A 221 -47.46 -19.94 -6.11
C LEU A 221 -48.16 -20.39 -7.39
N LEU A 222 -49.44 -20.06 -7.50
CA LEU A 222 -50.22 -20.26 -8.69
C LEU A 222 -50.62 -18.90 -9.29
N ILE A 223 -50.19 -18.66 -10.53
CA ILE A 223 -50.45 -17.40 -11.25
C ILE A 223 -51.53 -17.66 -12.28
N LEU A 224 -52.67 -16.97 -12.16
CA LEU A 224 -53.78 -17.06 -13.12
C LEU A 224 -53.93 -15.73 -13.82
N VAL A 225 -54.09 -15.75 -15.14
CA VAL A 225 -54.24 -14.54 -15.96
C VAL A 225 -55.32 -14.78 -17.00
N ASN A 226 -56.37 -13.96 -17.00
CA ASN A 226 -57.29 -13.84 -18.13
C ASN A 226 -56.69 -12.83 -19.13
N LEU A 227 -56.37 -13.30 -20.34
CA LEU A 227 -55.79 -12.48 -21.40
C LEU A 227 -56.88 -11.77 -22.24
N ASP A 228 -58.14 -12.14 -22.07
CA ASP A 228 -59.28 -11.50 -22.71
C ASP A 228 -59.73 -10.25 -21.93
N LEU A 229 -59.99 -9.15 -22.62
CA LEU A 229 -60.37 -7.87 -22.03
C LEU A 229 -61.88 -7.63 -21.98
N GLU A 230 -62.67 -8.49 -22.62
CA GLU A 230 -64.12 -8.35 -22.74
C GLU A 230 -64.87 -9.51 -22.09
N GLN A 231 -64.34 -10.74 -22.21
CA GLN A 231 -65.03 -11.96 -21.80
C GLN A 231 -64.47 -12.53 -20.49
N ARG A 232 -65.39 -13.04 -19.67
CA ARG A 232 -65.03 -13.93 -18.55
C ARG A 232 -64.52 -15.25 -19.09
N THR A 233 -63.59 -15.85 -18.38
CA THR A 233 -63.04 -17.16 -18.74
C THR A 233 -62.95 -18.05 -17.51
N ASN A 234 -63.35 -19.31 -17.66
CA ASN A 234 -63.17 -20.31 -16.62
C ASN A 234 -61.78 -20.95 -16.77
N ALA A 235 -60.80 -20.47 -16.00
CA ALA A 235 -59.45 -21.01 -16.02
C ALA A 235 -59.43 -22.37 -15.36
N ALA A 236 -58.93 -23.41 -16.04
CA ALA A 236 -58.86 -24.78 -15.52
C ALA A 236 -57.43 -25.35 -15.58
N TRP A 237 -57.08 -26.23 -14.65
CA TRP A 237 -55.76 -26.89 -14.56
C TRP A 237 -55.81 -28.22 -13.79
N TYR A 238 -54.75 -29.03 -13.93
CA TYR A 238 -54.45 -30.17 -13.04
C TYR A 238 -53.15 -29.92 -12.28
N TYR A 239 -53.11 -30.32 -11.01
CA TYR A 239 -51.84 -30.38 -10.29
C TYR A 239 -50.99 -31.54 -10.82
N PRO A 240 -49.66 -31.38 -10.90
CA PRO A 240 -48.76 -32.51 -11.10
C PRO A 240 -48.98 -33.60 -10.03
N ALA A 241 -48.77 -34.88 -10.35
CA ALA A 241 -49.04 -36.02 -9.45
C ALA A 241 -48.35 -35.96 -8.08
N ASN A 242 -47.33 -35.10 -7.93
CA ASN A 242 -46.54 -34.93 -6.71
C ASN A 242 -46.83 -33.61 -5.97
N ALA A 243 -47.84 -32.83 -6.38
CA ALA A 243 -48.16 -31.53 -5.79
C ALA A 243 -49.41 -31.61 -4.90
N ALA A 244 -49.38 -30.91 -3.77
CA ALA A 244 -50.52 -30.84 -2.84
C ALA A 244 -51.69 -30.07 -3.49
N SER A 245 -52.85 -30.71 -3.64
CA SER A 245 -54.07 -30.06 -4.13
C SER A 245 -54.67 -29.19 -3.04
N CYS A 246 -54.74 -27.89 -3.27
CA CYS A 246 -55.31 -26.91 -2.35
C CYS A 246 -56.55 -26.26 -2.97
N LEU A 247 -57.54 -25.93 -2.15
CA LEU A 247 -58.81 -25.32 -2.59
C LEU A 247 -59.01 -23.90 -2.05
N GLU A 248 -58.25 -23.50 -1.03
CA GLU A 248 -58.32 -22.17 -0.43
C GLU A 248 -56.99 -21.45 -0.58
N PHE A 249 -57.02 -20.30 -1.23
CA PHE A 249 -55.85 -19.49 -1.49
C PHE A 249 -56.02 -18.08 -0.94
N THR A 250 -54.90 -17.42 -0.72
CA THR A 250 -54.84 -15.97 -0.56
C THR A 250 -54.24 -15.37 -1.83
N ASP A 251 -54.95 -14.44 -2.46
CA ASP A 251 -54.38 -13.66 -3.56
C ASP A 251 -53.44 -12.60 -2.98
N LEU A 252 -52.14 -12.74 -3.28
CA LEU A 252 -51.12 -11.82 -2.80
C LEU A 252 -51.24 -10.42 -3.43
N LEU A 253 -51.93 -10.26 -4.56
CA LEU A 253 -52.16 -8.95 -5.18
C LEU A 253 -53.24 -8.15 -4.44
N SER A 254 -54.38 -8.75 -4.12
CA SER A 254 -55.52 -8.07 -3.50
C SER A 254 -55.69 -8.31 -1.99
N GLY A 255 -55.03 -9.33 -1.44
CA GLY A 255 -55.21 -9.81 -0.06
C GLY A 255 -56.50 -10.61 0.18
N ARG A 256 -57.30 -10.86 -0.86
CA ARG A 256 -58.57 -11.58 -0.74
C ARG A 256 -58.35 -13.08 -0.64
N ARG A 257 -59.23 -13.76 0.09
CA ARG A 257 -59.33 -15.23 0.06
C ARG A 257 -60.08 -15.66 -1.20
N ILE A 258 -59.54 -16.67 -1.88
CA ILE A 258 -60.07 -17.21 -3.14
C ILE A 258 -60.29 -18.71 -2.93
N THR A 259 -61.50 -19.17 -3.23
CA THR A 259 -61.85 -20.59 -3.20
C THR A 259 -61.92 -21.11 -4.64
N VAL A 260 -61.22 -22.21 -4.91
CA VAL A 260 -61.14 -22.86 -6.22
C VAL A 260 -62.11 -24.03 -6.26
N ALA A 261 -62.84 -24.20 -7.37
CA ALA A 261 -63.69 -25.36 -7.58
C ALA A 261 -62.86 -26.56 -8.04
N ALA A 262 -63.18 -27.77 -7.56
CA ALA A 262 -62.53 -29.00 -7.98
C ALA A 262 -63.54 -30.10 -8.30
N ASP A 263 -63.36 -30.76 -9.44
CA ASP A 263 -64.15 -31.91 -9.90
C ASP A 263 -63.24 -32.95 -10.56
N GLY A 264 -63.24 -34.20 -10.07
CA GLY A 264 -62.43 -35.29 -10.63
C GLY A 264 -60.92 -35.01 -10.72
N GLY A 265 -60.37 -34.19 -9.81
CA GLY A 265 -58.96 -33.76 -9.82
C GLY A 265 -58.67 -32.54 -10.72
N ARG A 266 -59.64 -32.10 -11.53
CA ARG A 266 -59.59 -30.87 -12.32
C ARG A 266 -59.97 -29.69 -11.44
N HIS A 267 -59.14 -28.66 -11.43
CA HIS A 267 -59.39 -27.43 -10.70
C HIS A 267 -59.84 -26.34 -11.66
N SER A 268 -60.73 -25.44 -11.21
CA SER A 268 -61.18 -24.32 -12.03
C SER A 268 -61.60 -23.09 -11.23
N LEU A 269 -61.45 -21.92 -11.85
CA LEU A 269 -61.85 -20.63 -11.30
C LEU A 269 -62.29 -19.68 -12.43
N GLU A 270 -63.46 -19.06 -12.29
CA GLU A 270 -63.92 -18.02 -13.21
C GLU A 270 -63.11 -16.73 -12.97
N LEU A 271 -62.54 -16.19 -14.04
CA LEU A 271 -61.76 -14.95 -14.03
C LEU A 271 -62.52 -13.84 -14.77
N ASP A 272 -62.56 -12.66 -14.18
CA ASP A 272 -63.05 -11.44 -14.83
C ASP A 272 -62.12 -11.03 -16.00
N PRO A 273 -62.60 -10.22 -16.96
CA PRO A 273 -61.78 -9.78 -18.09
C PRO A 273 -60.51 -9.04 -17.62
N GLY A 274 -59.34 -9.45 -18.12
CA GLY A 274 -58.03 -8.91 -17.75
C GLY A 274 -57.58 -9.19 -16.32
N GLN A 275 -58.28 -10.07 -15.57
CA GLN A 275 -57.95 -10.35 -14.18
C GLN A 275 -56.64 -11.14 -14.05
N VAL A 276 -55.83 -10.75 -13.06
CA VAL A 276 -54.60 -11.45 -12.67
C VAL A 276 -54.68 -11.80 -11.19
N LEU A 277 -54.35 -13.04 -10.84
CA LEU A 277 -54.29 -13.52 -9.46
C LEU A 277 -52.93 -14.15 -9.18
N CYS A 278 -52.38 -13.89 -7.99
CA CYS A 278 -51.17 -14.52 -7.48
C CYS A 278 -51.53 -15.29 -6.21
N LEU A 279 -51.87 -16.57 -6.37
CA LEU A 279 -52.46 -17.37 -5.31
C LEU A 279 -51.37 -18.09 -4.50
N SER A 280 -51.36 -17.87 -3.19
CA SER A 280 -50.60 -18.67 -2.22
C SER A 280 -51.52 -19.52 -1.35
N ALA A 281 -51.14 -20.76 -1.11
CA ALA A 281 -51.78 -21.65 -0.15
C ALA A 281 -51.36 -21.37 1.31
N ASN A 282 -50.28 -20.60 1.51
CA ASN A 282 -49.77 -20.24 2.83
C ASN A 282 -50.17 -18.80 3.18
N HIS A 283 -51.00 -18.65 4.22
CA HIS A 283 -51.47 -17.34 4.67
C HIS A 283 -50.34 -16.43 5.20
N HIS A 284 -49.22 -16.99 5.67
CA HIS A 284 -48.08 -16.20 6.17
C HIS A 284 -47.38 -15.41 5.06
N ASP A 285 -47.48 -15.86 3.80
CA ASP A 285 -46.86 -15.16 2.68
C ASP A 285 -47.45 -13.76 2.49
N LEU A 286 -48.73 -13.58 2.80
CA LEU A 286 -49.37 -12.25 2.76
C LEU A 286 -48.75 -11.31 3.80
N GLU A 287 -48.44 -11.81 4.99
CA GLU A 287 -47.79 -11.03 6.06
C GLU A 287 -46.38 -10.61 5.64
N LEU A 288 -45.61 -11.50 5.02
CA LEU A 288 -44.27 -11.19 4.48
C LEU A 288 -44.33 -10.05 3.45
N VAL A 289 -45.29 -10.11 2.53
CA VAL A 289 -45.49 -9.05 1.52
C VAL A 289 -45.92 -7.74 2.19
N ASN A 290 -46.84 -7.77 3.15
CA ASN A 290 -47.27 -6.57 3.87
C ASN A 290 -46.12 -5.91 4.65
N GLN A 291 -45.28 -6.71 5.32
CA GLN A 291 -44.10 -6.19 6.02
C GLN A 291 -43.10 -5.51 5.06
N ALA A 292 -42.94 -6.04 3.85
CA ALA A 292 -42.09 -5.43 2.83
C ALA A 292 -42.65 -4.12 2.25
N LEU A 293 -43.97 -3.93 2.31
CA LEU A 293 -44.61 -2.68 1.92
C LEU A 293 -44.51 -1.58 2.99
N GLU A 294 -44.40 -1.94 4.27
CA GLU A 294 -44.25 -1.00 5.38
C GLU A 294 -42.80 -0.51 5.55
N LYS A 295 -41.83 -1.35 5.17
CA LYS A 295 -40.40 -0.99 5.18
C LYS A 295 -40.03 -0.29 3.87
N ALA A 296 -39.11 0.68 3.93
CA ALA A 296 -38.45 1.16 2.72
C ALA A 296 -37.85 -0.06 1.97
N PRO A 297 -37.84 -0.08 0.62
CA PRO A 297 -37.21 -1.17 -0.12
C PRO A 297 -35.74 -1.24 0.28
N VAL A 298 -35.40 -2.20 1.13
CA VAL A 298 -34.02 -2.51 1.50
C VAL A 298 -33.62 -3.69 0.62
N PRO A 299 -32.89 -3.49 -0.49
CA PRO A 299 -32.34 -4.62 -1.25
C PRO A 299 -31.12 -5.24 -0.54
N ALA A 300 -31.03 -5.20 0.80
CA ALA A 300 -29.76 -5.38 1.48
C ALA A 300 -29.58 -6.75 2.16
N THR A 301 -30.49 -7.30 2.95
CA THR A 301 -30.10 -8.41 3.86
C THR A 301 -29.68 -9.69 3.13
N LEU A 302 -30.44 -10.16 2.14
CA LEU A 302 -30.10 -11.40 1.41
C LEU A 302 -28.87 -11.23 0.50
N GLN A 303 -28.80 -10.13 -0.25
CA GLN A 303 -27.65 -9.83 -1.11
C GLN A 303 -26.39 -9.64 -0.26
N LEU A 304 -26.48 -8.85 0.81
CA LEU A 304 -25.38 -8.61 1.74
C LEU A 304 -24.90 -9.91 2.37
N ASN A 305 -25.82 -10.75 2.86
CA ASN A 305 -25.47 -12.06 3.41
C ASN A 305 -24.75 -12.90 2.36
N GLN A 306 -25.18 -12.85 1.10
CA GLN A 306 -24.53 -13.63 0.05
C GLN A 306 -23.13 -13.12 -0.30
N VAL A 307 -22.94 -11.79 -0.34
CA VAL A 307 -21.62 -11.18 -0.51
C VAL A 307 -20.72 -11.49 0.69
N ALA A 308 -21.25 -11.44 1.92
CA ALA A 308 -20.52 -11.78 3.13
C ALA A 308 -20.13 -13.26 3.17
N ARG A 309 -21.03 -14.19 2.80
CA ARG A 309 -20.74 -15.62 2.64
C ARG A 309 -19.61 -15.85 1.63
N ALA A 310 -19.67 -15.18 0.49
CA ALA A 310 -18.64 -15.28 -0.54
C ALA A 310 -17.28 -14.74 -0.04
N LYS A 311 -17.27 -13.60 0.65
CA LYS A 311 -16.04 -13.03 1.22
C LYS A 311 -15.46 -13.90 2.33
N ALA A 312 -16.30 -14.45 3.20
CA ALA A 312 -15.87 -15.38 4.24
C ALA A 312 -15.25 -16.64 3.63
N LEU A 313 -15.86 -17.17 2.57
CA LEU A 313 -15.30 -18.30 1.82
C LEU A 313 -13.98 -17.96 1.13
N GLU A 314 -13.78 -16.72 0.64
CA GLU A 314 -12.50 -16.29 0.05
C GLU A 314 -11.36 -16.32 1.07
N VAL A 315 -11.60 -15.88 2.31
CA VAL A 315 -10.62 -15.96 3.40
C VAL A 315 -10.36 -17.41 3.78
N PHE A 316 -11.41 -18.23 3.94
CA PHE A 316 -11.27 -19.65 4.24
C PHE A 316 -10.46 -20.39 3.17
N TYR A 317 -10.78 -20.15 1.90
CA TYR A 317 -10.10 -20.76 0.75
C TYR A 317 -8.60 -20.37 0.71
N HIS A 318 -8.26 -19.12 1.06
CA HIS A 318 -6.86 -18.69 1.09
C HIS A 318 -6.01 -19.54 2.05
N TYR A 319 -6.54 -19.91 3.21
CA TYR A 319 -5.81 -20.67 4.23
C TYR A 319 -5.94 -22.19 4.09
N HIS A 320 -7.12 -22.70 3.72
CA HIS A 320 -7.44 -24.14 3.78
C HIS A 320 -7.66 -24.80 2.42
N GLY A 321 -7.74 -24.04 1.31
CA GLY A 321 -8.04 -24.59 0.00
C GLY A 321 -9.48 -25.13 -0.14
N LEU A 322 -9.72 -26.07 -1.07
CA LEU A 322 -11.05 -26.64 -1.35
C LEU A 322 -11.34 -27.93 -0.56
N GLU A 323 -10.35 -28.54 0.09
CA GLU A 323 -10.47 -29.90 0.64
C GLU A 323 -11.38 -30.00 1.87
N GLN A 324 -11.61 -28.88 2.57
CA GLN A 324 -12.35 -28.83 3.84
C GLN A 324 -13.74 -28.16 3.73
N LEU A 325 -14.29 -28.06 2.52
CA LEU A 325 -15.59 -27.41 2.29
C LEU A 325 -16.78 -28.10 2.97
N GLN A 326 -16.68 -29.39 3.30
CA GLN A 326 -17.79 -30.17 3.85
C GLN A 326 -18.25 -29.71 5.24
N THR A 327 -17.34 -29.10 6.02
CA THR A 327 -17.62 -28.61 7.38
C THR A 327 -17.82 -27.09 7.42
N PHE A 328 -17.74 -26.41 6.27
CA PHE A 328 -17.88 -24.97 6.20
C PHE A 328 -19.36 -24.57 6.27
N ASP A 329 -19.75 -23.96 7.38
CA ASP A 329 -21.04 -23.29 7.51
C ASP A 329 -20.91 -21.84 7.00
N PRO A 330 -21.47 -21.52 5.80
CA PRO A 330 -21.32 -20.21 5.20
C PRO A 330 -22.03 -19.11 6.01
N ASP A 331 -23.12 -19.44 6.71
CA ASP A 331 -23.89 -18.47 7.49
C ASP A 331 -23.17 -18.08 8.77
N ALA A 332 -22.68 -19.07 9.52
CA ALA A 332 -21.87 -18.82 10.69
C ALA A 332 -20.57 -18.09 10.34
N ALA A 333 -19.96 -18.42 9.20
CA ALA A 333 -18.75 -17.76 8.71
C ALA A 333 -19.00 -16.29 8.33
N ALA A 334 -20.09 -16.00 7.60
CA ALA A 334 -20.47 -14.64 7.25
C ALA A 334 -20.77 -13.79 8.50
N ALA A 335 -21.49 -14.35 9.48
CA ALA A 335 -21.80 -13.65 10.72
C ALA A 335 -20.55 -13.27 11.50
N ARG A 336 -19.56 -14.19 11.62
CA ARG A 336 -18.27 -13.90 12.27
C ARG A 336 -17.46 -12.84 11.53
N LEU A 337 -17.37 -12.93 10.20
CA LEU A 337 -16.67 -11.94 9.38
C LEU A 337 -17.26 -10.53 9.56
N LEU A 338 -18.59 -10.40 9.59
CA LEU A 338 -19.26 -9.09 9.77
C LEU A 338 -19.15 -8.56 11.21
N ALA A 339 -18.97 -9.45 12.19
CA ALA A 339 -18.76 -9.07 13.59
C ALA A 339 -17.36 -8.46 13.79
N ASP A 340 -16.32 -9.18 13.38
CA ASP A 340 -14.93 -8.72 13.43
C ASP A 340 -14.11 -9.36 12.29
N PRO A 341 -13.82 -8.61 11.21
CA PRO A 341 -13.09 -9.15 10.07
C PRO A 341 -11.61 -9.43 10.38
N GLU A 342 -11.02 -8.74 11.36
CA GLU A 342 -9.63 -8.95 11.75
C GLU A 342 -9.50 -10.24 12.58
N GLU A 343 -10.40 -10.43 13.55
CA GLU A 343 -10.48 -11.68 14.33
C GLU A 343 -10.81 -12.87 13.44
N TYR A 344 -11.72 -12.73 12.48
CA TYR A 344 -12.04 -13.80 11.54
C TYR A 344 -10.81 -14.26 10.72
N CYS A 345 -9.95 -13.33 10.31
CA CYS A 345 -8.69 -13.67 9.65
C CYS A 345 -7.69 -14.35 10.60
N ARG A 346 -7.66 -13.95 11.88
CA ARG A 346 -6.82 -14.54 12.92
C ARG A 346 -7.22 -15.98 13.24
N GLU A 347 -8.51 -16.23 13.45
CA GLU A 347 -9.05 -17.56 13.75
C GLU A 347 -8.76 -18.59 12.64
N LEU A 348 -8.74 -18.14 11.38
CA LEU A 348 -8.48 -19.01 10.23
C LEU A 348 -7.00 -19.16 9.89
N ASN A 349 -6.10 -18.36 10.46
CA ASN A 349 -4.67 -18.43 10.18
C ASN A 349 -4.05 -19.68 10.86
N PRO A 350 -3.60 -20.70 10.11
CA PRO A 350 -3.06 -21.93 10.70
C PRO A 350 -1.58 -21.79 11.10
N HIS A 351 -0.94 -20.66 10.83
CA HIS A 351 0.51 -20.50 10.95
C HIS A 351 0.95 -19.74 12.20
N SER A 352 0.09 -18.89 12.78
CA SER A 352 0.39 -18.06 13.95
C SER A 352 -0.88 -17.48 14.57
N GLU A 353 -0.76 -16.86 15.74
CA GLU A 353 -1.85 -16.10 16.39
C GLU A 353 -2.06 -14.69 15.78
N GLU A 354 -1.38 -14.36 14.68
CA GLU A 354 -1.54 -13.08 14.00
C GLU A 354 -2.75 -13.10 13.05
N SER A 355 -3.42 -11.97 12.84
CA SER A 355 -4.52 -11.86 11.87
C SER A 355 -4.05 -11.97 10.41
N ARG A 356 -2.78 -11.61 10.16
CA ARG A 356 -2.22 -11.37 8.81
C ARG A 356 -3.08 -10.42 7.96
N ALA A 357 -3.77 -9.49 8.61
CA ALA A 357 -4.50 -8.40 7.98
C ALA A 357 -3.81 -7.08 8.30
N ILE A 358 -3.45 -6.32 7.27
CA ILE A 358 -2.95 -4.95 7.43
C ILE A 358 -4.13 -3.99 7.38
N THR A 359 -4.30 -3.25 8.47
CA THR A 359 -5.42 -2.33 8.62
C THR A 359 -5.08 -0.94 8.06
N TRP A 360 -5.91 -0.48 7.12
CA TRP A 360 -5.91 0.87 6.56
C TRP A 360 -7.16 1.63 7.04
N ARG A 361 -7.00 2.82 7.62
CA ARG A 361 -8.08 3.57 8.28
C ARG A 361 -8.37 4.91 7.60
N TRP A 362 -9.62 5.11 7.17
CA TRP A 362 -10.09 6.41 6.68
C TRP A 362 -10.25 7.44 7.82
N PRO A 363 -9.87 8.72 7.62
CA PRO A 363 -9.02 9.26 6.57
C PRO A 363 -7.53 9.32 6.96
N VAL A 364 -7.16 8.78 8.13
CA VAL A 364 -5.81 8.90 8.72
C VAL A 364 -4.74 8.39 7.77
N ASP A 365 -5.01 7.26 7.12
CA ASP A 365 -4.04 6.58 6.27
C ASP A 365 -3.97 7.12 4.85
N CYS A 366 -4.75 8.17 4.53
CA CYS A 366 -4.55 8.94 3.30
C CYS A 366 -3.21 9.68 3.28
N ARG A 367 -2.58 9.87 4.44
CA ARG A 367 -1.36 10.69 4.60
C ARG A 367 -0.08 9.87 4.82
N ARG A 368 -0.16 8.54 4.79
CA ARG A 368 1.02 7.66 4.93
C ARG A 368 1.01 6.57 3.87
N GLU A 369 2.20 6.05 3.59
CA GLU A 369 2.35 4.84 2.78
C GLU A 369 2.17 3.62 3.68
N VAL A 370 1.11 2.84 3.42
CA VAL A 370 0.84 1.61 4.17
C VAL A 370 1.54 0.45 3.47
N MET A 371 2.42 -0.22 4.22
CA MET A 371 3.17 -1.38 3.74
C MET A 371 2.33 -2.66 3.88
N ILE A 372 2.25 -3.44 2.82
CA ILE A 372 1.52 -4.72 2.79
C ILE A 372 2.55 -5.84 2.64
N PRO A 373 2.82 -6.63 3.68
CA PRO A 373 3.74 -7.75 3.59
C PRO A 373 3.21 -8.87 2.69
N PRO A 374 4.07 -9.79 2.21
CA PRO A 374 3.64 -10.97 1.47
C PRO A 374 2.56 -11.76 2.23
N ASN A 375 1.57 -12.26 1.50
CA ASN A 375 0.49 -13.10 2.03
C ASN A 375 -0.34 -12.43 3.15
N HIS A 376 -0.46 -11.10 3.14
CA HIS A 376 -1.34 -10.37 4.04
C HIS A 376 -2.56 -9.83 3.31
N PHE A 377 -3.71 -9.87 3.98
CA PHE A 377 -4.92 -9.18 3.54
C PHE A 377 -4.76 -7.67 3.75
N LEU A 378 -5.45 -6.86 2.95
CA LEU A 378 -5.60 -5.43 3.21
C LEU A 378 -7.03 -5.16 3.68
N LEU A 379 -7.17 -4.81 4.96
CA LEU A 379 -8.42 -4.50 5.62
C LEU A 379 -8.60 -2.98 5.67
N VAL A 380 -9.50 -2.44 4.85
CA VAL A 380 -9.78 -1.01 4.73
C VAL A 380 -11.02 -0.68 5.56
N HIS A 381 -10.95 0.29 6.47
CA HIS A 381 -12.07 0.72 7.31
C HIS A 381 -12.52 2.16 7.02
N SER A 382 -13.83 2.38 7.14
CA SER A 382 -14.48 3.68 7.10
C SER A 382 -15.73 3.70 7.98
N PRO A 383 -16.06 4.81 8.66
CA PRO A 383 -17.34 4.96 9.36
C PRO A 383 -18.56 5.00 8.40
N PHE A 384 -18.33 5.22 7.11
CA PHE A 384 -19.39 5.28 6.08
C PHE A 384 -19.18 4.22 4.99
N PRO A 385 -20.25 3.78 4.31
CA PRO A 385 -20.14 2.91 3.14
C PRO A 385 -19.22 3.51 2.07
N PHE A 386 -18.47 2.67 1.39
CA PHE A 386 -17.50 3.10 0.40
C PHE A 386 -17.21 2.05 -0.66
N ARG A 387 -16.61 2.48 -1.76
CA ARG A 387 -16.00 1.61 -2.77
C ARG A 387 -14.50 1.90 -2.81
N ALA A 388 -13.68 0.87 -2.96
CA ALA A 388 -12.24 1.05 -3.12
C ALA A 388 -11.67 0.16 -4.22
N SER A 389 -10.56 0.61 -4.81
CA SER A 389 -9.78 -0.15 -5.79
C SER A 389 -8.28 0.01 -5.56
N ILE A 390 -7.52 -1.07 -5.73
CA ILE A 390 -6.06 -1.07 -5.72
C ILE A 390 -5.56 -0.94 -7.15
N GLU A 391 -4.73 0.07 -7.42
CA GLU A 391 -4.19 0.38 -8.73
C GLU A 391 -2.67 0.19 -8.80
N ASP A 392 -2.24 -0.35 -9.93
CA ASP A 392 -0.86 -0.51 -10.37
C ASP A 392 -0.71 0.20 -11.73
N GLY A 393 -0.36 1.48 -11.68
CA GLY A 393 -0.37 2.34 -12.85
C GLY A 393 -1.79 2.47 -13.44
N ARG A 394 -2.06 1.78 -14.55
CA ARG A 394 -3.39 1.72 -15.20
C ARG A 394 -4.15 0.41 -14.94
N LYS A 395 -3.52 -0.57 -14.29
CA LYS A 395 -4.12 -1.86 -14.00
C LYS A 395 -4.84 -1.80 -12.65
N ILE A 396 -6.07 -2.29 -12.59
CA ILE A 396 -6.78 -2.53 -11.34
C ILE A 396 -6.43 -3.93 -10.85
N LEU A 397 -5.89 -4.04 -9.64
CA LEU A 397 -5.54 -5.33 -9.01
C LEU A 397 -6.69 -5.92 -8.19
N GLY A 398 -7.58 -5.05 -7.70
CA GLY A 398 -8.80 -5.43 -6.99
C GLY A 398 -9.72 -4.22 -6.87
N SER A 399 -11.04 -4.43 -6.91
CA SER A 399 -12.05 -3.40 -6.75
C SER A 399 -13.26 -4.00 -6.04
N GLU A 400 -13.67 -3.42 -4.92
CA GLU A 400 -14.72 -3.97 -4.07
C GLU A 400 -15.63 -2.89 -3.49
N ASN A 401 -16.85 -3.27 -3.12
CA ASN A 401 -17.78 -2.47 -2.33
C ASN A 401 -17.69 -2.88 -0.86
N SER A 402 -17.87 -1.93 0.06
CA SER A 402 -17.76 -2.20 1.49
C SER A 402 -18.92 -3.03 2.05
N LEU A 403 -18.61 -3.92 2.98
CA LEU A 403 -19.55 -4.60 3.85
C LEU A 403 -19.72 -3.81 5.17
N PRO A 404 -20.91 -3.81 5.79
CA PRO A 404 -21.10 -3.21 7.10
C PRO A 404 -20.53 -4.12 8.20
N THR A 405 -20.01 -3.50 9.25
CA THR A 405 -19.67 -4.18 10.51
C THR A 405 -20.88 -4.18 11.46
N ALA A 406 -20.91 -5.08 12.43
CA ALA A 406 -21.93 -5.10 13.49
C ALA A 406 -22.02 -3.77 14.30
N THR A 407 -20.93 -2.99 14.37
CA THR A 407 -20.85 -1.71 15.08
C THR A 407 -21.36 -0.51 14.27
N GLY A 408 -21.82 -0.72 13.03
CA GLY A 408 -22.35 0.33 12.14
C GLY A 408 -21.32 1.00 11.22
N SER A 409 -20.03 0.67 11.36
CA SER A 409 -18.99 1.07 10.39
C SER A 409 -19.01 0.19 9.13
N SER A 410 -18.11 0.44 8.17
CA SER A 410 -17.98 -0.33 6.93
C SER A 410 -16.52 -0.72 6.68
N PHE A 411 -16.32 -1.87 6.01
CA PHE A 411 -14.98 -2.37 5.66
C PHE A 411 -14.92 -3.00 4.27
N ILE A 412 -13.72 -3.04 3.69
CA ILE A 412 -13.36 -3.87 2.54
C ILE A 412 -12.18 -4.74 2.95
N LEU A 413 -12.22 -6.03 2.60
CA LEU A 413 -11.13 -6.97 2.85
C LEU A 413 -10.60 -7.48 1.51
N PHE A 414 -9.53 -6.85 1.02
CA PHE A 414 -8.85 -7.32 -0.18
C PHE A 414 -8.00 -8.53 0.14
N LYS A 415 -8.13 -9.58 -0.68
CA LYS A 415 -7.29 -10.78 -0.58
C LYS A 415 -5.80 -10.47 -0.78
N PRO A 416 -4.89 -11.33 -0.29
CA PRO A 416 -3.47 -11.15 -0.50
C PRO A 416 -3.12 -11.12 -1.99
N MET A 417 -2.33 -10.12 -2.36
CA MET A 417 -1.86 -9.91 -3.74
C MET A 417 -0.66 -10.83 -4.05
N GLU A 418 -0.44 -11.06 -5.35
CA GLU A 418 0.74 -11.79 -5.81
C GLU A 418 2.02 -11.10 -5.34
N VAL A 419 2.92 -11.87 -4.72
CA VAL A 419 4.13 -11.33 -4.10
C VAL A 419 5.10 -10.87 -5.20
N PRO A 420 5.46 -9.58 -5.23
CA PRO A 420 6.32 -9.07 -6.29
C PRO A 420 7.79 -9.45 -6.03
N GLY A 421 8.59 -9.58 -7.10
CA GLY A 421 10.04 -9.84 -6.99
C GLY A 421 10.86 -8.64 -6.49
N ARG A 422 10.24 -7.48 -6.34
CA ARG A 422 10.79 -6.28 -5.70
C ARG A 422 9.64 -5.50 -5.09
N HIS A 423 9.91 -4.64 -4.10
CA HIS A 423 8.88 -3.76 -3.54
C HIS A 423 8.17 -2.99 -4.66
N ARG A 424 6.84 -2.89 -4.55
CA ARG A 424 5.98 -2.32 -5.59
C ARG A 424 5.07 -1.26 -5.00
N SER A 425 5.24 -0.02 -5.44
CA SER A 425 4.33 1.08 -5.10
C SER A 425 3.00 0.91 -5.84
N LEU A 426 1.91 1.00 -5.10
CA LEU A 426 0.53 0.89 -5.56
C LEU A 426 -0.27 2.10 -5.07
N LYS A 427 -1.51 2.26 -5.56
CA LYS A 427 -2.44 3.29 -5.08
C LYS A 427 -3.77 2.68 -4.67
N LEU A 428 -4.24 3.00 -3.48
CA LEU A 428 -5.61 2.74 -3.06
C LEU A 428 -6.47 3.94 -3.45
N LYS A 429 -7.44 3.77 -4.35
CA LYS A 429 -8.46 4.77 -4.62
C LYS A 429 -9.75 4.43 -3.88
N LEU A 430 -10.36 5.43 -3.25
CA LEU A 430 -11.60 5.25 -2.49
C LEU A 430 -12.63 6.32 -2.88
N ARG A 431 -13.91 5.91 -2.87
CA ARG A 431 -15.07 6.81 -2.86
C ARG A 431 -15.91 6.48 -1.63
N VAL A 432 -15.96 7.42 -0.68
CA VAL A 432 -16.66 7.28 0.59
C VAL A 432 -17.97 8.04 0.51
N TYR A 433 -19.09 7.36 0.76
CA TYR A 433 -20.45 7.89 0.69
C TYR A 433 -20.86 8.46 2.05
N ASP A 434 -20.22 9.55 2.43
CA ASP A 434 -20.56 10.32 3.62
C ASP A 434 -21.95 10.98 3.42
N PRO A 435 -22.86 10.97 4.43
CA PRO A 435 -24.22 11.49 4.32
C PRO A 435 -24.33 12.92 3.79
N GLU A 436 -23.34 13.78 4.04
CA GLU A 436 -23.34 15.15 3.52
C GLU A 436 -22.86 15.23 2.07
N LYS A 437 -21.82 14.45 1.74
CA LYS A 437 -21.20 14.47 0.42
C LYS A 437 -20.35 13.23 0.16
N THR A 438 -20.36 12.77 -1.09
CA THR A 438 -19.39 11.77 -1.53
C THR A 438 -17.97 12.36 -1.58
N ARG A 439 -17.03 11.72 -0.89
CA ARG A 439 -15.61 12.12 -0.87
C ARG A 439 -14.76 11.11 -1.64
N SER A 440 -13.78 11.60 -2.38
CA SER A 440 -12.82 10.75 -3.10
C SER A 440 -11.41 10.95 -2.55
N ALA A 441 -10.62 9.88 -2.50
CA ALA A 441 -9.22 9.94 -2.11
C ALA A 441 -8.37 8.92 -2.86
N ALA A 442 -7.06 9.20 -2.90
CA ALA A 442 -6.04 8.26 -3.34
C ALA A 442 -4.94 8.22 -2.27
N ALA A 443 -4.53 7.03 -1.86
CA ALA A 443 -3.50 6.82 -0.84
C ALA A 443 -2.39 5.90 -1.37
N PRO A 444 -1.11 6.15 -1.03
CA PRO A 444 -0.02 5.29 -1.42
C PRO A 444 -0.02 3.98 -0.61
N LEU A 445 0.25 2.88 -1.30
CA LEU A 445 0.48 1.56 -0.72
C LEU A 445 1.84 1.05 -1.19
N LEU A 446 2.53 0.29 -0.34
CA LEU A 446 3.78 -0.41 -0.72
C LEU A 446 3.63 -1.90 -0.52
N LEU A 447 3.48 -2.65 -1.62
CA LEU A 447 3.46 -4.11 -1.58
C LEU A 447 4.90 -4.62 -1.46
N LEU A 448 5.20 -5.26 -0.35
CA LEU A 448 6.55 -5.74 -0.04
C LEU A 448 6.84 -7.05 -0.79
N SER A 449 8.10 -7.24 -1.16
CA SER A 449 8.62 -8.48 -1.72
C SER A 449 9.04 -9.43 -0.61
N ARG A 450 9.40 -10.67 -0.95
CA ARG A 450 10.02 -11.57 0.02
C ARG A 450 11.40 -11.03 0.39
N LEU A 451 11.83 -11.28 1.62
CA LEU A 451 13.14 -10.87 2.14
C LEU A 451 14.28 -11.30 1.21
N ARG A 452 14.26 -12.56 0.75
CA ARG A 452 15.27 -13.15 -0.16
C ARG A 452 15.36 -12.48 -1.54
N ASP A 453 14.30 -11.75 -1.94
CA ASP A 453 14.22 -11.05 -3.23
C ASP A 453 14.64 -9.58 -3.08
N VAL A 454 14.77 -9.08 -1.85
CA VAL A 454 15.31 -7.73 -1.59
C VAL A 454 16.77 -7.67 -2.02
N ARG A 455 17.16 -6.54 -2.61
CA ARG A 455 18.54 -6.27 -3.04
C ARG A 455 18.94 -4.90 -2.52
N ILE A 456 20.09 -4.84 -1.84
CA ILE A 456 20.68 -3.58 -1.41
C ILE A 456 21.58 -3.05 -2.51
N LYS A 457 21.35 -1.81 -2.91
CA LYS A 457 22.17 -1.14 -3.92
C LYS A 457 23.40 -0.52 -3.25
N LYS A 458 24.57 -1.13 -3.48
CA LYS A 458 25.88 -0.62 -3.03
C LYS A 458 26.66 0.16 -4.08
N ARG A 459 26.28 0.01 -5.35
CA ARG A 459 26.91 0.68 -6.49
C ARG A 459 25.90 1.60 -7.17
N PHE A 460 26.30 2.85 -7.34
CA PHE A 460 25.53 3.90 -7.98
C PHE A 460 26.26 4.33 -9.25
N ASN A 461 25.57 4.24 -10.38
CA ASN A 461 26.10 4.69 -11.65
C ASN A 461 25.87 6.19 -11.84
N ARG A 462 26.35 6.75 -12.95
CA ARG A 462 26.19 8.17 -13.27
C ARG A 462 24.74 8.65 -13.25
N ALA A 463 23.79 7.86 -13.77
CA ALA A 463 22.39 8.25 -13.79
C ALA A 463 21.83 8.37 -12.36
N ASP A 464 22.16 7.41 -11.49
CA ASP A 464 21.76 7.43 -10.08
C ASP A 464 22.27 8.67 -9.35
N ILE A 465 23.56 8.98 -9.54
CA ILE A 465 24.25 10.09 -8.87
C ILE A 465 23.68 11.45 -9.28
N LEU A 466 23.18 11.58 -10.51
CA LEU A 466 22.61 12.83 -11.02
C LEU A 466 21.18 13.07 -10.54
N HIS A 467 20.42 12.01 -10.21
CA HIS A 467 19.03 12.12 -9.80
C HIS A 467 18.82 12.11 -8.28
N THR A 468 19.77 11.58 -7.52
CA THR A 468 19.65 11.44 -6.07
C THR A 468 20.80 12.13 -5.34
N PRO A 469 20.54 13.09 -4.44
CA PRO A 469 21.59 13.68 -3.61
C PRO A 469 22.02 12.67 -2.55
N LEU A 470 23.17 12.03 -2.78
CA LEU A 470 23.70 10.99 -1.91
C LEU A 470 24.81 11.54 -0.99
N LEU A 471 24.78 11.09 0.26
CA LEU A 471 25.80 11.34 1.29
C LEU A 471 26.46 10.02 1.66
N PHE A 472 27.76 10.08 1.93
CA PHE A 472 28.54 8.98 2.46
C PHE A 472 28.92 9.28 3.91
N LEU A 473 28.70 8.28 4.78
CA LEU A 473 29.07 8.30 6.18
C LEU A 473 30.15 7.24 6.44
N GLY A 474 31.24 7.67 7.07
CA GLY A 474 32.20 6.79 7.72
C GLY A 474 32.37 7.22 9.17
N THR A 475 32.54 6.26 10.07
CA THR A 475 32.77 6.48 11.50
C THR A 475 33.93 5.62 11.98
N ASN A 476 34.49 5.96 13.15
CA ASN A 476 35.67 5.30 13.70
C ASN A 476 35.43 4.54 15.01
N GLY A 477 34.18 4.41 15.46
CA GLY A 477 33.88 3.76 16.75
C GLY A 477 34.20 4.61 18.00
N ARG A 478 34.74 5.83 17.86
CA ARG A 478 34.98 6.77 18.97
C ARG A 478 34.14 8.05 18.91
N GLY A 479 33.19 8.11 17.97
CA GLY A 479 32.29 9.24 17.78
C GLY A 479 32.71 10.24 16.70
N ALA A 480 33.89 10.08 16.08
CA ALA A 480 34.29 10.91 14.94
C ALA A 480 33.58 10.46 13.65
N MET A 481 33.47 11.38 12.69
CA MET A 481 32.79 11.11 11.43
C MET A 481 33.50 11.69 10.21
N MET A 482 33.40 10.96 9.11
CA MET A 482 33.52 11.43 7.74
C MET A 482 32.10 11.49 7.18
N ARG A 483 31.58 12.70 6.92
CA ARG A 483 30.25 12.90 6.35
C ARG A 483 30.37 13.79 5.12
N THR A 484 30.38 13.18 3.94
CA THR A 484 30.66 13.90 2.69
C THR A 484 29.62 13.62 1.62
N SER A 485 29.38 14.59 0.74
CA SER A 485 28.63 14.32 -0.48
C SER A 485 29.40 13.34 -1.36
N ILE A 486 28.69 12.44 -2.07
CA ILE A 486 29.34 11.67 -3.14
C ILE A 486 29.93 12.62 -4.19
N LEU A 487 29.32 13.79 -4.39
CA LEU A 487 29.96 14.90 -5.08
C LEU A 487 30.93 15.60 -4.12
N TRP A 488 32.01 14.92 -3.73
CA TRP A 488 32.92 15.31 -2.64
C TRP A 488 33.47 16.74 -2.70
N SER A 489 33.45 17.37 -3.86
CA SER A 489 33.85 18.76 -4.04
C SER A 489 32.76 19.77 -3.65
N ARG A 490 31.55 19.30 -3.30
CA ARG A 490 30.42 20.11 -2.83
C ARG A 490 30.29 20.01 -1.32
N ILE A 491 29.91 21.14 -0.74
CA ILE A 491 29.55 21.29 0.67
C ILE A 491 28.13 21.85 0.66
N ASN A 492 27.17 21.00 1.00
CA ASN A 492 25.75 21.35 1.06
C ASN A 492 25.34 21.79 2.47
N SER A 493 26.06 21.34 3.51
CA SER A 493 25.77 21.67 4.90
C SER A 493 27.03 21.98 5.74
N ARG A 494 26.89 22.75 6.82
CA ARG A 494 27.90 23.01 7.86
C ARG A 494 28.43 21.74 8.52
N TYR A 495 27.65 20.67 8.43
CA TYR A 495 27.98 19.35 8.92
C TYR A 495 28.69 18.46 7.89
N ASP A 496 28.90 18.92 6.66
CA ASP A 496 29.68 18.18 5.67
C ASP A 496 31.17 18.38 5.98
N ALA A 497 31.88 17.28 6.19
CA ALA A 497 33.32 17.25 6.47
C ALA A 497 33.92 15.90 6.04
N LEU A 498 35.12 15.94 5.48
CA LEU A 498 35.93 14.73 5.28
C LEU A 498 36.45 14.18 6.61
N LEU A 499 36.77 15.04 7.59
CA LEU A 499 37.09 14.63 8.96
C LEU A 499 36.54 15.64 9.97
N ALA A 500 35.56 15.18 10.76
CA ALA A 500 35.10 15.82 11.98
C ALA A 500 35.50 14.92 13.17
N ALA A 501 36.54 15.34 13.90
CA ALA A 501 37.21 14.57 14.94
C ALA A 501 36.47 14.59 16.27
N ASN A 502 36.52 13.49 17.01
CA ASN A 502 36.13 13.46 18.43
C ASN A 502 37.39 13.72 19.26
N LEU A 503 37.52 14.91 19.85
CA LEU A 503 38.78 15.30 20.50
C LEU A 503 39.02 14.57 21.84
N ASP A 504 37.99 14.01 22.45
CA ASP A 504 38.13 13.18 23.65
C ASP A 504 38.45 11.72 23.27
N ASP A 505 39.30 11.06 24.05
CA ASP A 505 39.73 9.69 23.80
C ASP A 505 38.91 8.62 24.50
N GLN A 506 38.19 9.00 25.55
CA GLN A 506 37.41 8.09 26.36
C GLN A 506 35.93 8.18 26.03
N ILE A 507 35.40 9.36 25.69
CA ILE A 507 33.96 9.57 25.56
C ILE A 507 33.56 10.32 24.28
N PRO A 508 32.35 10.07 23.75
CA PRO A 508 31.80 10.89 22.68
C PRO A 508 31.52 12.33 23.14
N VAL A 509 32.02 13.29 22.36
CA VAL A 509 31.82 14.73 22.53
C VAL A 509 31.43 15.37 21.20
N ASP A 510 31.12 16.66 21.24
CA ASP A 510 30.92 17.45 20.03
C ASP A 510 32.14 17.36 19.10
N ARG A 511 31.88 17.19 17.81
CA ARG A 511 32.94 16.97 16.83
C ARG A 511 33.60 18.27 16.39
N GLN A 512 34.92 18.26 16.26
CA GLN A 512 35.69 19.35 15.70
C GLN A 512 35.95 19.12 14.21
N VAL A 513 35.44 20.00 13.35
CA VAL A 513 35.70 19.94 11.91
C VAL A 513 37.08 20.50 11.63
N MET A 514 37.99 19.62 11.19
CA MET A 514 39.37 19.97 10.86
C MET A 514 39.68 19.80 9.37
N PHE A 515 38.90 19.00 8.64
CA PHE A 515 39.07 18.82 7.20
C PHE A 515 37.71 18.77 6.50
N SER A 516 37.38 19.84 5.78
CA SER A 516 36.04 20.03 5.22
C SER A 516 35.90 19.39 3.84
N ARG A 517 36.87 19.61 2.95
CA ARG A 517 36.83 19.14 1.55
C ARG A 517 38.23 19.05 0.94
N CYS A 518 38.41 18.15 -0.02
CA CYS A 518 39.57 18.14 -0.91
C CYS A 518 39.16 18.49 -2.35
N ARG A 519 39.83 19.48 -2.95
CA ARG A 519 39.71 19.81 -4.39
C ARG A 519 40.85 19.15 -5.13
N ALA A 520 40.59 18.57 -6.29
CA ALA A 520 41.61 17.85 -7.05
C ALA A 520 41.61 18.20 -8.54
N TRP A 521 42.80 18.23 -9.15
CA TRP A 521 43.01 18.43 -10.58
C TRP A 521 44.02 17.43 -11.13
N VAL A 522 43.79 16.99 -12.36
CA VAL A 522 44.76 16.25 -13.16
C VAL A 522 45.34 17.21 -14.19
N VAL A 523 46.67 17.30 -14.24
CA VAL A 523 47.41 18.09 -15.21
C VAL A 523 48.20 17.16 -16.12
N PHE A 524 48.02 17.31 -17.42
CA PHE A 524 48.72 16.54 -18.43
C PHE A 524 48.99 17.42 -19.66
N GLN A 525 50.24 17.49 -20.12
CA GLN A 525 50.67 18.29 -21.28
C GLN A 525 50.16 19.76 -21.26
N GLY A 526 50.10 20.37 -20.08
CA GLY A 526 49.63 21.75 -19.89
C GLY A 526 48.10 21.92 -19.83
N TYR A 527 47.32 20.87 -20.06
CA TYR A 527 45.87 20.87 -19.83
C TYR A 527 45.56 20.48 -18.38
N SER A 528 44.74 21.28 -17.68
CA SER A 528 44.30 21.03 -16.31
C SER A 528 42.82 20.73 -16.27
N GLN A 529 42.45 19.57 -15.70
CA GLN A 529 41.09 19.11 -15.58
C GLN A 529 40.73 18.85 -14.12
N ALA A 530 39.68 19.52 -13.63
CA ALA A 530 39.18 19.30 -12.28
C ALA A 530 38.51 17.92 -12.14
N VAL A 531 38.76 17.24 -11.03
CA VAL A 531 38.07 16.00 -10.64
C VAL A 531 36.72 16.36 -10.03
N ASN A 532 35.67 16.33 -10.86
CA ASN A 532 34.35 16.82 -10.49
C ASN A 532 33.22 15.88 -10.94
N LYS A 533 31.97 16.30 -10.71
CA LYS A 533 30.76 15.54 -11.08
C LYS A 533 30.70 15.17 -12.56
N ASP A 534 31.28 15.99 -13.45
CA ASP A 534 31.19 15.80 -14.88
C ASP A 534 32.01 14.57 -15.32
N CYS A 535 33.08 14.26 -14.57
CA CYS A 535 33.94 13.11 -14.80
C CYS A 535 33.51 11.84 -14.03
N LEU A 536 32.62 11.96 -13.03
CA LEU A 536 32.21 10.85 -12.16
C LEU A 536 31.34 9.83 -12.92
N GLN A 537 31.77 8.56 -12.91
CA GLN A 537 31.11 7.44 -13.59
C GLN A 537 30.31 6.57 -12.63
N SER A 538 30.89 6.26 -11.47
CA SER A 538 30.18 5.49 -10.44
C SER A 538 30.77 5.72 -9.05
N PHE A 539 29.96 5.40 -8.05
CA PHE A 539 30.34 5.35 -6.64
C PHE A 539 29.94 3.99 -6.06
N THR A 540 30.80 3.42 -5.23
CA THR A 540 30.54 2.19 -4.48
C THR A 540 30.95 2.40 -3.02
N PHE A 541 30.24 1.80 -2.09
CA PHE A 541 30.61 1.82 -0.67
C PHE A 541 30.51 0.43 -0.04
N ASP A 542 31.10 0.29 1.14
CA ASP A 542 30.81 -0.78 2.08
C ASP A 542 30.45 -0.23 3.46
N TYR A 543 29.96 -1.09 4.34
CA TYR A 543 29.58 -0.70 5.70
C TYR A 543 30.76 -0.63 6.67
N HIS A 544 32.00 -0.72 6.18
CA HIS A 544 33.22 -0.58 7.00
C HIS A 544 33.83 0.80 6.89
N SER A 545 32.99 1.83 6.67
CA SER A 545 33.40 3.23 6.56
C SER A 545 34.33 3.51 5.37
N ARG A 546 34.17 2.75 4.27
CA ARG A 546 34.95 2.95 3.04
C ARG A 546 34.05 3.31 1.84
N GLY A 547 34.49 4.29 1.05
CA GLY A 547 33.84 4.73 -0.20
C GLY A 547 34.82 4.73 -1.38
N ARG A 548 34.36 4.37 -2.58
CA ARG A 548 35.17 4.31 -3.81
C ARG A 548 34.47 5.05 -4.95
N TRP A 549 35.13 6.04 -5.50
CA TRP A 549 34.69 6.85 -6.64
C TRP A 549 35.48 6.48 -7.88
N HIS A 550 34.78 6.29 -9.00
CA HIS A 550 35.40 6.03 -10.28
C HIS A 550 35.18 7.20 -11.23
N TYR A 551 36.26 7.86 -11.62
CA TYR A 551 36.26 8.99 -12.54
C TYR A 551 36.83 8.58 -13.90
N ARG A 552 36.23 9.10 -14.96
CA ARG A 552 36.78 9.13 -16.32
C ARG A 552 37.04 10.58 -16.70
N ILE A 553 38.31 10.96 -16.74
CA ILE A 553 38.78 12.33 -16.85
C ILE A 553 39.36 12.54 -18.25
N PRO A 554 38.88 13.51 -19.04
CA PRO A 554 39.47 13.81 -20.34
C PRO A 554 40.87 14.42 -20.18
N THR A 555 41.82 13.93 -20.96
CA THR A 555 43.23 14.38 -20.94
C THR A 555 43.64 15.15 -22.20
N GLY A 556 42.73 15.31 -23.17
CA GLY A 556 42.99 15.93 -24.47
C GLY A 556 43.14 14.89 -25.59
N GLN A 557 43.17 15.34 -26.85
CA GLN A 557 43.33 14.49 -28.06
C GLN A 557 42.31 13.33 -28.19
N GLY A 558 41.16 13.45 -27.52
CA GLY A 558 40.14 12.40 -27.48
C GLY A 558 40.45 11.27 -26.48
N GLU A 559 41.55 11.35 -25.74
CA GLU A 559 41.97 10.39 -24.72
C GLU A 559 41.38 10.69 -23.34
N ASN A 560 41.32 9.65 -22.51
CA ASN A 560 40.85 9.75 -21.13
C ASN A 560 41.75 8.98 -20.15
N LEU A 561 41.78 9.47 -18.92
CA LEU A 561 42.34 8.85 -17.72
C LEU A 561 41.22 8.23 -16.89
N HIS A 562 41.45 7.05 -16.31
CA HIS A 562 40.59 6.49 -15.28
C HIS A 562 41.25 6.64 -13.91
N LEU A 563 40.62 7.39 -13.02
CA LEU A 563 41.09 7.66 -11.68
C LEU A 563 40.10 7.03 -10.69
N ILE A 564 40.61 6.15 -9.83
CA ILE A 564 39.88 5.64 -8.67
C ILE A 564 40.31 6.47 -7.47
N VAL A 565 39.34 7.08 -6.80
CA VAL A 565 39.55 7.72 -5.50
C VAL A 565 38.87 6.83 -4.46
N SER A 566 39.61 6.39 -3.45
CA SER A 566 39.07 5.65 -2.31
C SER A 566 39.22 6.48 -1.05
N MET A 567 38.20 6.49 -0.20
CA MET A 567 38.25 7.10 1.13
C MET A 567 37.95 6.04 2.18
N ALA A 568 38.68 6.09 3.29
CA ALA A 568 38.44 5.25 4.45
C ALA A 568 38.60 6.05 5.74
N MET A 569 37.65 5.89 6.66
CA MET A 569 37.85 6.29 8.06
C MET A 569 38.60 5.18 8.78
N VAL A 570 39.68 5.51 9.47
CA VAL A 570 40.47 4.53 10.22
C VAL A 570 39.78 4.23 11.56
N PRO A 571 39.49 2.96 11.89
CA PRO A 571 38.91 2.59 13.18
C PRO A 571 39.74 3.11 14.36
N GLU A 572 39.08 3.52 15.43
CA GLU A 572 39.67 4.01 16.68
C GLU A 572 40.60 5.24 16.56
N ASN A 573 40.71 5.85 15.37
CA ASN A 573 41.60 6.99 15.13
C ASN A 573 40.82 8.14 14.49
N ASN A 574 41.13 9.39 14.86
CA ASN A 574 40.61 10.57 14.15
C ASN A 574 41.37 10.77 12.84
N LYS A 575 41.30 9.77 11.96
CA LYS A 575 42.18 9.64 10.80
C LYS A 575 41.40 9.16 9.59
N ILE A 576 41.69 9.77 8.44
CA ILE A 576 41.17 9.33 7.15
C ILE A 576 42.31 9.11 6.15
N LEU A 577 42.08 8.18 5.24
CA LEU A 577 42.96 7.87 4.12
C LEU A 577 42.23 8.20 2.82
N LEU A 578 42.83 9.05 1.98
CA LEU A 578 42.36 9.37 0.64
C LEU A 578 43.36 8.79 -0.37
N THR A 579 43.00 7.68 -1.01
CA THR A 579 43.86 6.96 -1.94
C THR A 579 43.46 7.24 -3.38
N PHE A 580 44.43 7.60 -4.21
CA PHE A 580 44.28 7.95 -5.62
C PHE A 580 45.05 6.94 -6.46
N GLN A 581 44.33 6.17 -7.26
CA GLN A 581 44.90 5.15 -8.12
C GLN A 581 44.52 5.42 -9.57
N ARG A 582 45.52 5.46 -10.45
CA ARG A 582 45.28 5.47 -11.89
C ARG A 582 45.22 4.03 -12.38
N THR A 583 44.05 3.58 -12.86
CA THR A 583 43.88 2.17 -13.26
C THR A 583 43.99 1.95 -14.76
N ASP A 584 44.75 0.93 -15.16
CA ASP A 584 44.87 0.50 -16.55
C ASP A 584 44.04 -0.77 -16.86
N ASN A 585 42.71 -0.67 -16.85
CA ASN A 585 41.84 -1.73 -17.36
C ASN A 585 41.97 -1.89 -18.90
N HIS A 586 42.32 -3.08 -19.38
CA HIS A 586 42.89 -3.34 -20.72
C HIS A 586 41.94 -3.24 -21.95
N ASP A 587 40.63 -2.99 -21.78
CA ASP A 587 39.60 -3.33 -22.80
C ASP A 587 38.88 -2.15 -23.50
N GLN A 588 39.40 -0.91 -23.56
CA GLN A 588 38.69 0.22 -24.23
C GLN A 588 39.58 1.18 -25.06
N ASP A 589 39.07 1.58 -26.23
CA ASP A 589 39.66 2.55 -27.16
C ASP A 589 39.78 3.97 -26.56
N ARG A 590 40.87 4.69 -26.88
CA ARG A 590 41.18 6.11 -26.54
C ARG A 590 41.49 6.38 -25.06
N ARG A 591 42.51 5.69 -24.53
CA ARG A 591 43.05 5.92 -23.17
C ARG A 591 44.48 6.45 -23.19
N LEU A 592 44.78 7.27 -22.19
CA LEU A 592 46.14 7.76 -21.96
C LEU A 592 47.06 6.60 -21.55
N SER A 593 48.11 6.37 -22.34
CA SER A 593 49.11 5.30 -22.14
C SER A 593 49.66 5.24 -20.71
N ARG A 594 49.81 4.03 -20.15
CA ARG A 594 50.40 3.78 -18.83
C ARG A 594 51.80 4.38 -18.63
N ARG A 595 52.55 4.59 -19.73
CA ARG A 595 53.90 5.17 -19.71
C ARG A 595 53.90 6.68 -19.51
N GLU A 596 52.84 7.35 -19.93
CA GLU A 596 52.66 8.80 -19.75
C GLU A 596 52.35 9.04 -18.27
N LYS A 597 53.09 9.92 -17.58
CA LYS A 597 52.76 10.31 -16.20
C LYS A 597 51.87 11.56 -16.21
N ILE A 598 50.90 11.61 -15.29
CA ILE A 598 50.12 12.83 -15.05
C ILE A 598 50.58 13.50 -13.76
N THR A 599 50.34 14.80 -13.63
CA THR A 599 50.48 15.49 -12.34
C THR A 599 49.11 15.55 -11.67
N LEU A 600 49.01 15.02 -10.45
CA LEU A 600 47.82 15.13 -9.62
C LEU A 600 48.05 16.24 -8.59
N ILE A 601 47.14 17.23 -8.58
CA ILE A 601 47.13 18.35 -7.64
C ILE A 601 45.99 18.13 -6.65
N LEU A 602 46.28 18.09 -5.35
CA LEU A 602 45.31 17.91 -4.27
C LEU A 602 45.35 19.12 -3.33
N ARG A 603 44.25 19.84 -3.21
CA ARG A 603 44.14 21.06 -2.41
C ARG A 603 43.11 20.86 -1.30
N PRO A 604 43.54 20.68 -0.05
CA PRO A 604 42.63 20.57 1.09
C PRO A 604 42.07 21.94 1.48
N ASP A 605 40.79 21.96 1.84
CA ASP A 605 40.12 23.04 2.55
C ASP A 605 39.91 22.56 4.00
N ILE A 606 40.53 23.26 4.94
CA ILE A 606 40.52 22.97 6.38
C ILE A 606 39.77 24.06 7.13
N GLU A 607 39.31 23.71 8.32
CA GLU A 607 38.66 24.61 9.27
C GLU A 607 39.16 24.25 10.67
N ASP A 608 38.82 25.06 11.67
CA ASP A 608 38.90 24.71 13.08
C ASP A 608 37.62 25.23 13.75
N ARG A 609 36.61 24.37 13.84
CA ARG A 609 35.32 24.73 14.45
C ARG A 609 34.55 23.55 15.00
N ASN A 610 33.71 23.83 15.98
CA ASN A 610 32.62 22.94 16.36
C ASN A 610 31.68 22.74 15.14
N PHE A 611 31.26 21.50 14.90
CA PHE A 611 30.41 21.13 13.77
C PHE A 611 29.03 21.84 13.73
N HIS A 612 28.52 22.37 14.86
CA HIS A 612 27.32 23.22 14.92
C HIS A 612 27.55 24.68 14.54
N GLN A 613 28.79 25.10 14.33
CA GLN A 613 29.14 26.47 13.96
C GLN A 613 29.59 26.56 12.49
N THR A 614 29.79 27.78 12.02
CA THR A 614 30.35 28.09 10.69
C THR A 614 31.56 29.00 10.86
N THR A 615 32.62 28.74 10.09
CA THR A 615 33.79 29.62 10.06
C THR A 615 33.43 30.96 9.40
N LYS A 616 33.85 32.06 10.05
CA LYS A 616 33.84 33.41 9.51
C LYS A 616 35.26 33.95 9.58
N ALA A 617 35.89 34.17 8.43
CA ALA A 617 37.30 34.52 8.32
C ALA A 617 37.64 35.80 9.11
N TYR A 618 36.76 36.80 9.01
CA TYR A 618 36.93 38.13 9.63
C TYR A 618 36.86 38.13 11.17
N LEU A 619 36.46 37.03 11.81
CA LEU A 619 36.42 36.92 13.28
C LEU A 619 37.79 36.61 13.91
N GLY A 620 38.85 36.52 13.11
CA GLY A 620 40.20 36.17 13.57
C GLY A 620 40.92 35.11 12.73
N PRO A 621 40.25 34.04 12.26
CA PRO A 621 40.89 32.96 11.49
C PRO A 621 41.77 33.43 10.33
N GLU A 622 41.37 34.50 9.62
CA GLU A 622 42.10 35.02 8.46
C GLU A 622 43.55 35.40 8.76
N ASN A 623 43.83 35.81 10.00
CA ASN A 623 45.18 36.17 10.46
C ASN A 623 45.84 35.03 11.25
N GLN A 624 45.05 34.26 12.00
CA GLN A 624 45.57 33.24 12.92
C GLN A 624 45.98 31.96 12.19
N TRP A 625 45.15 31.46 11.28
CA TRP A 625 45.35 30.15 10.68
C TRP A 625 46.54 30.05 9.72
N PRO A 626 46.86 31.05 8.88
CA PRO A 626 48.07 30.99 8.05
C PRO A 626 49.39 30.90 8.84
N ALA A 627 49.41 31.45 10.06
CA ALA A 627 50.55 31.39 10.98
C ALA A 627 50.58 30.09 11.79
N ALA A 628 49.44 29.42 11.94
CA ALA A 628 49.29 28.13 12.61
C ALA A 628 49.63 26.92 11.70
N VAL A 629 50.11 27.15 10.48
CA VAL A 629 50.54 26.11 9.54
C VAL A 629 52.06 26.04 9.50
N ASP A 630 52.60 24.90 9.92
CA ASP A 630 53.99 24.53 9.68
C ASP A 630 54.07 23.56 8.50
N ALA A 631 54.88 23.90 7.49
CA ALA A 631 54.94 23.16 6.22
C ALA A 631 56.26 22.40 6.11
N HIS A 632 56.18 21.15 5.66
CA HIS A 632 57.33 20.28 5.42
C HIS A 632 57.23 19.62 4.03
N ASP A 633 58.27 18.91 3.59
CA ASP A 633 58.41 18.48 2.19
C ASP A 633 57.23 17.64 1.71
N HIS A 634 56.70 16.76 2.56
CA HIS A 634 55.63 15.81 2.21
C HIS A 634 54.28 16.15 2.88
N GLY A 635 54.13 17.34 3.48
CA GLY A 635 52.91 17.68 4.21
C GLY A 635 52.93 18.98 5.00
N PHE A 636 51.99 19.09 5.93
CA PHE A 636 51.92 20.20 6.86
C PHE A 636 51.24 19.78 8.17
N THR A 637 51.59 20.50 9.23
CA THR A 637 50.89 20.49 10.52
C THR A 637 50.09 21.78 10.66
N PHE A 638 48.79 21.66 10.96
CA PHE A 638 47.93 22.80 11.30
C PHE A 638 47.54 22.74 12.77
N GLN A 639 48.01 23.69 13.57
CA GLN A 639 47.80 23.74 15.02
C GLN A 639 47.22 25.11 15.45
N PRO A 640 45.90 25.31 15.29
CA PRO A 640 45.24 26.58 15.63
C PRO A 640 45.07 26.79 17.14
N ALA A 641 45.12 25.71 17.93
CA ALA A 641 45.01 25.72 19.39
C ALA A 641 46.01 24.74 20.04
N ALA A 642 46.21 24.85 21.36
CA ALA A 642 47.18 24.04 22.08
C ALA A 642 46.75 22.57 22.28
N ASP A 643 45.44 22.31 22.32
CA ASP A 643 44.84 21.04 22.68
C ASP A 643 44.58 20.09 21.51
N HIS A 644 44.77 20.54 20.27
CA HIS A 644 44.63 19.67 19.09
C HIS A 644 45.42 20.18 17.88
N ARG A 645 45.78 19.26 16.98
CA ARG A 645 46.44 19.58 15.69
C ARG A 645 45.98 18.63 14.59
N LEU A 646 45.98 19.12 13.35
CA LEU A 646 45.78 18.31 12.14
C LEU A 646 47.14 18.08 11.47
N GLU A 647 47.52 16.82 11.33
CA GLU A 647 48.65 16.40 10.50
C GLU A 647 48.14 15.92 9.15
N MET A 648 48.73 16.43 8.06
CA MET A 648 48.37 16.00 6.71
C MET A 648 49.62 15.67 5.89
N THR A 649 49.71 14.43 5.42
CA THR A 649 50.89 13.89 4.71
C THR A 649 50.50 13.20 3.41
N VAL A 650 51.41 13.21 2.42
CA VAL A 650 51.26 12.45 1.17
C VAL A 650 52.32 11.35 1.08
N SER A 651 51.92 10.17 0.60
CA SER A 651 52.82 9.02 0.48
C SER A 651 53.92 9.21 -0.58
N ASP A 652 53.61 9.94 -1.65
CA ASP A 652 54.56 10.32 -2.70
C ASP A 652 54.14 11.65 -3.34
N GLY A 653 55.10 12.52 -3.62
CA GLY A 653 54.91 13.91 -4.02
C GLY A 653 55.37 14.91 -2.96
N ARG A 654 55.02 16.18 -3.14
CA ARG A 654 55.41 17.28 -2.25
C ARG A 654 54.26 18.20 -1.90
N PHE A 655 54.34 18.84 -0.74
CA PHE A 655 53.44 19.93 -0.37
C PHE A 655 54.00 21.29 -0.82
N ILE A 656 53.13 22.14 -1.37
CA ILE A 656 53.47 23.49 -1.81
C ILE A 656 52.61 24.46 -1.01
N ARG A 657 53.25 25.20 -0.09
CA ARG A 657 52.58 26.22 0.73
C ARG A 657 52.13 27.37 -0.14
N GLN A 658 50.82 27.54 -0.25
CA GLN A 658 50.18 28.63 -0.99
C GLN A 658 48.81 28.91 -0.36
N PRO A 659 48.76 29.68 0.74
CA PRO A 659 47.51 29.94 1.46
C PRO A 659 46.43 30.60 0.60
N GLU A 660 45.19 30.16 0.72
CA GLU A 660 44.01 30.71 0.01
C GLU A 660 42.80 30.72 0.94
N TRP A 661 42.05 31.82 0.91
CA TRP A 661 40.73 31.91 1.51
C TRP A 661 39.64 31.86 0.44
N GLN A 662 38.60 31.07 0.70
CA GLN A 662 37.36 31.09 -0.08
C GLN A 662 36.26 31.68 0.79
N TYR A 663 35.81 32.88 0.43
CA TYR A 663 34.79 33.60 1.17
C TYR A 663 33.38 33.26 0.66
N MET A 664 32.40 33.35 1.55
CA MET A 664 30.96 33.23 1.22
C MET A 664 30.61 31.92 0.50
N VAL A 665 31.21 30.81 0.93
CA VAL A 665 30.84 29.47 0.47
C VAL A 665 29.42 29.17 0.93
N TYR A 666 28.51 29.08 -0.05
CA TYR A 666 27.08 28.90 0.19
C TYR A 666 26.71 27.45 0.50
N ARG A 667 25.97 27.24 1.60
CA ARG A 667 25.50 25.94 2.10
C ARG A 667 23.96 25.87 2.01
N PRO A 668 23.39 25.28 0.94
CA PRO A 668 21.94 25.31 0.66
C PRO A 668 21.08 24.71 1.79
N LEU A 669 21.52 23.65 2.47
CA LEU A 669 20.72 23.02 3.52
C LEU A 669 20.56 23.91 4.76
N GLU A 670 21.48 24.84 5.00
CA GLU A 670 21.36 25.81 6.08
C GLU A 670 20.34 26.89 5.75
N ALA A 671 20.28 27.34 4.49
CA ALA A 671 19.25 28.27 4.03
C ALA A 671 17.85 27.66 4.18
N GLU A 672 17.67 26.39 3.80
CA GLU A 672 16.40 25.67 3.96
C GLU A 672 15.96 25.56 5.43
N ARG A 673 16.92 25.50 6.36
CA ARG A 673 16.69 25.46 7.81
C ARG A 673 16.49 26.85 8.43
N GLY A 674 16.60 27.93 7.66
CA GLY A 674 16.53 29.31 8.17
C GLY A 674 17.77 29.73 8.96
N LEU A 675 18.91 29.07 8.77
CA LEU A 675 20.20 29.40 9.37
C LEU A 675 21.06 30.22 8.39
N ASP A 676 22.13 30.85 8.89
CA ASP A 676 23.11 31.53 8.01
C ASP A 676 23.78 30.50 7.07
N PRO A 677 23.59 30.63 5.73
CA PRO A 677 24.10 29.65 4.79
C PRO A 677 25.53 29.92 4.34
N ASN A 678 26.15 31.05 4.68
CA ASN A 678 27.46 31.43 4.16
C ASN A 678 28.56 31.09 5.16
N SER A 679 29.65 30.46 4.71
CA SER A 679 30.84 30.21 5.54
C SER A 679 32.11 30.47 4.75
N ASP A 680 33.23 30.67 5.43
CA ASP A 680 34.53 30.84 4.79
C ASP A 680 35.40 29.58 4.99
N LEU A 681 36.22 29.24 3.99
CA LEU A 681 37.12 28.08 4.04
C LEU A 681 38.57 28.51 3.83
N PHE A 682 39.48 27.88 4.56
CA PHE A 682 40.91 28.13 4.43
C PHE A 682 41.62 26.94 3.79
N SER A 683 42.58 27.21 2.91
CA SER A 683 43.39 26.19 2.26
C SER A 683 44.87 26.55 2.38
N PRO A 684 45.69 25.78 3.13
CA PRO A 684 47.10 26.12 3.37
C PRO A 684 48.00 26.10 2.13
N GLY A 685 47.61 25.34 1.11
CA GLY A 685 48.43 25.02 -0.04
C GLY A 685 47.88 23.81 -0.78
N TYR A 686 48.71 23.18 -1.59
CA TYR A 686 48.32 21.98 -2.34
C TYR A 686 49.47 20.97 -2.40
N PHE A 687 49.10 19.69 -2.47
CA PHE A 687 50.02 18.60 -2.77
C PHE A 687 50.13 18.44 -4.28
N SER A 688 51.34 18.18 -4.76
CA SER A 688 51.63 17.89 -6.15
C SER A 688 52.40 16.58 -6.24
N THR A 689 51.86 15.63 -6.97
CA THR A 689 52.46 14.31 -7.16
C THR A 689 52.40 13.88 -8.63
N SER A 690 53.30 12.99 -9.03
CA SER A 690 53.36 12.43 -10.37
C SER A 690 52.78 11.00 -10.33
N LEU A 691 51.76 10.71 -11.15
CA LEU A 691 51.05 9.43 -11.13
C LEU A 691 51.07 8.73 -12.50
N GLY A 692 51.76 7.60 -12.58
CA GLY A 692 51.81 6.68 -13.72
C GLY A 692 50.67 5.66 -13.72
N GLY A 693 50.65 4.78 -14.72
CA GLY A 693 49.68 3.67 -14.77
C GLY A 693 49.89 2.69 -13.60
N ASP A 694 48.79 2.34 -12.93
CA ASP A 694 48.71 1.46 -11.75
C ASP A 694 49.49 1.94 -10.50
N GLU A 695 50.10 3.13 -10.56
CA GLU A 695 50.64 3.81 -9.39
C GLU A 695 49.50 4.31 -8.49
N THR A 696 49.78 4.36 -7.19
CA THR A 696 48.84 4.76 -6.15
C THR A 696 49.49 5.77 -5.21
N VAL A 697 48.78 6.84 -4.90
CA VAL A 697 49.18 7.84 -3.88
C VAL A 697 48.11 7.92 -2.80
N THR A 698 48.52 8.01 -1.54
CA THR A 698 47.63 8.20 -0.40
C THR A 698 47.92 9.53 0.28
N LEU A 699 46.87 10.33 0.46
CA LEU A 699 46.83 11.50 1.34
C LEU A 699 46.23 11.07 2.68
N THR A 700 46.99 11.25 3.75
CA THR A 700 46.57 10.93 5.12
C THR A 700 46.26 12.21 5.86
N ALA A 701 45.13 12.27 6.54
CA ALA A 701 44.77 13.37 7.43
C ALA A 701 44.41 12.83 8.81
N GLU A 702 45.08 13.30 9.85
CA GLU A 702 44.97 12.80 11.22
C GLU A 702 44.87 13.95 12.22
N VAL A 703 43.85 13.93 13.07
CA VAL A 703 43.67 14.91 14.14
C VAL A 703 44.13 14.29 15.46
N MET A 704 45.13 14.90 16.08
CA MET A 704 45.65 14.51 17.39
C MET A 704 45.12 15.46 18.46
N SER A 705 44.77 14.93 19.63
CA SER A 705 44.35 15.69 20.81
C SER A 705 45.42 15.60 21.91
N GLY A 706 45.78 16.73 22.53
CA GLY A 706 46.66 16.81 23.69
C GLY A 706 48.08 16.26 23.51
N ASP A 707 48.80 16.14 24.63
CA ASP A 707 50.23 15.79 24.75
C ASP A 707 50.54 14.30 24.48
N ASN A 708 49.77 13.65 23.59
CA ASN A 708 50.15 12.35 23.06
C ASN A 708 51.37 12.55 22.15
N SER A 709 52.54 12.45 22.77
CA SER A 709 53.81 12.15 22.12
C SER A 709 53.58 10.97 21.20
N LEU A 710 54.07 11.08 19.97
CA LEU A 710 54.16 10.00 18.99
C LEU A 710 54.70 8.72 19.66
N THR A 711 53.83 7.84 20.15
CA THR A 711 54.19 6.43 20.17
C THR A 711 54.22 6.05 18.71
N GLU A 712 55.43 5.98 18.16
CA GLU A 712 55.79 5.19 16.98
C GLU A 712 55.40 3.73 17.25
N GLN A 713 54.10 3.44 17.32
CA GLN A 713 53.61 2.16 16.87
C GLN A 713 53.38 2.37 15.38
N GLU A 714 54.28 1.80 14.59
CA GLU A 714 54.02 1.41 13.20
C GLU A 714 52.79 0.50 13.20
N ALA A 715 51.60 1.07 13.37
CA ALA A 715 50.38 0.43 12.93
C ALA A 715 50.52 0.37 11.42
N GLU A 716 50.76 -0.84 10.90
CA GLU A 716 50.85 -1.14 9.48
C GLU A 716 49.85 -0.27 8.73
N THR A 717 50.34 0.76 8.04
CA THR A 717 49.57 1.52 7.05
C THR A 717 49.41 0.59 5.85
N GLU A 718 48.67 -0.51 6.04
CA GLU A 718 48.09 -1.19 4.89
C GLU A 718 47.21 -0.15 4.20
N PRO A 719 47.43 0.12 2.90
CA PRO A 719 46.51 0.96 2.16
C PRO A 719 45.11 0.39 2.38
N ALA A 720 44.10 1.24 2.48
CA ALA A 720 42.71 0.78 2.50
C ALA A 720 42.42 0.11 1.16
N ILE A 721 42.82 -1.16 1.01
CA ILE A 721 42.56 -1.98 -0.14
C ILE A 721 41.09 -2.29 -0.04
N PHE A 722 40.30 -1.44 -0.67
CA PHE A 722 38.94 -1.82 -1.03
C PHE A 722 39.05 -3.14 -1.79
N PRO A 723 38.51 -4.25 -1.25
CA PRO A 723 38.60 -5.53 -1.93
C PRO A 723 38.09 -5.40 -3.36
N ALA A 724 38.73 -6.08 -4.30
CA ALA A 724 38.20 -6.21 -5.65
C ALA A 724 36.76 -6.72 -5.54
N ALA A 725 35.82 -6.07 -6.23
CA ALA A 725 34.42 -6.45 -6.17
C ALA A 725 34.28 -7.92 -6.59
N LYS A 726 34.10 -8.83 -5.63
CA LYS A 726 33.75 -10.22 -5.93
C LYS A 726 32.36 -10.21 -6.54
N GLU A 727 32.15 -11.00 -7.59
CA GLU A 727 30.84 -11.15 -8.23
C GLU A 727 29.77 -11.44 -7.17
N ASP A 728 28.70 -10.65 -7.22
CA ASP A 728 27.56 -10.63 -6.30
C ASP A 728 27.02 -12.06 -6.06
N LYS A 729 27.44 -12.69 -4.95
CA LYS A 729 26.50 -13.52 -4.21
C LYS A 729 25.43 -12.56 -3.71
N SER A 730 24.16 -12.86 -4.00
CA SER A 730 23.00 -12.06 -3.56
C SER A 730 23.25 -11.56 -2.13
N PRO A 731 23.30 -10.23 -1.90
CA PRO A 731 23.68 -9.69 -0.59
C PRO A 731 22.73 -10.22 0.48
N ASP A 732 23.30 -10.75 1.57
CA ASP A 732 22.55 -11.18 2.73
C ASP A 732 22.09 -9.94 3.51
N LEU A 733 20.80 -9.58 3.37
CA LEU A 733 20.24 -8.38 3.98
C LEU A 733 20.50 -8.33 5.48
N ASP A 734 20.46 -9.47 6.18
CA ASP A 734 20.69 -9.52 7.62
C ASP A 734 22.13 -9.15 7.95
N GLN A 735 23.10 -9.69 7.18
CA GLN A 735 24.51 -9.33 7.32
C GLN A 735 24.75 -7.84 7.05
N GLU A 736 24.14 -7.30 6.00
CA GLU A 736 24.34 -5.90 5.60
C GLU A 736 23.75 -4.91 6.61
N LEU A 737 22.54 -5.18 7.11
CA LEU A 737 21.94 -4.38 8.18
C LEU A 737 22.77 -4.48 9.47
N SER A 738 23.28 -5.68 9.76
CA SER A 738 24.14 -5.92 10.90
C SER A 738 25.44 -5.10 10.84
N SER A 739 26.10 -5.03 9.67
CA SER A 739 27.27 -4.17 9.48
C SER A 739 26.93 -2.68 9.52
N ALA A 740 25.76 -2.28 9.04
CA ALA A 740 25.33 -0.87 9.11
C ALA A 740 25.13 -0.37 10.55
N LEU A 741 24.74 -1.25 11.48
CA LEU A 741 24.60 -0.91 12.91
C LEU A 741 25.92 -0.48 13.55
N GLU A 742 27.06 -1.04 13.10
CA GLU A 742 28.39 -0.78 13.66
C GLU A 742 28.78 0.71 13.56
N HIS A 743 28.24 1.45 12.58
CA HIS A 743 28.53 2.88 12.44
C HIS A 743 28.08 3.73 13.63
N PHE A 744 27.07 3.28 14.37
CA PHE A 744 26.45 4.03 15.45
C PHE A 744 26.95 3.61 16.83
N ILE A 745 27.57 2.43 16.95
CA ILE A 745 28.14 1.94 18.20
C ILE A 745 29.47 2.64 18.44
N VAL A 746 29.65 3.20 19.63
CA VAL A 746 30.85 3.95 20.00
C VAL A 746 31.37 3.54 21.37
N ARG A 747 32.69 3.61 21.56
CA ARG A 747 33.34 3.43 22.85
C ARG A 747 32.99 4.59 23.78
N ARG A 748 32.75 4.26 25.06
CA ARG A 748 32.50 5.21 26.13
C ARG A 748 33.11 4.68 27.44
N GLY A 749 34.36 5.07 27.70
CA GLY A 749 35.19 4.50 28.76
C GLY A 749 35.36 3.00 28.55
N ASP A 750 35.09 2.23 29.62
CA ASP A 750 35.16 0.77 29.61
C ASP A 750 33.98 0.08 28.88
N TYR A 751 32.96 0.85 28.47
CA TYR A 751 31.74 0.32 27.86
C TYR A 751 31.50 0.92 26.47
N GLN A 752 30.30 0.68 25.95
CA GLN A 752 29.83 1.19 24.67
C GLN A 752 28.57 2.02 24.85
N SER A 753 28.33 2.90 23.88
CA SER A 753 27.12 3.68 23.74
C SER A 753 26.69 3.71 22.28
N VAL A 754 25.57 4.36 21.99
CA VAL A 754 25.04 4.53 20.64
C VAL A 754 24.87 6.01 20.33
N ILE A 755 25.53 6.49 19.28
CA ILE A 755 25.26 7.80 18.69
C ILE A 755 23.87 7.76 18.05
N ALA A 756 22.93 8.52 18.60
CA ALA A 756 21.53 8.46 18.18
C ALA A 756 21.30 8.93 16.73
N GLY A 757 22.19 9.74 16.18
CA GLY A 757 22.13 10.11 14.77
C GLY A 757 23.20 11.11 14.37
N TYR A 758 24.06 10.72 13.44
CA TYR A 758 24.97 11.65 12.80
C TYR A 758 24.20 12.63 11.88
N PRO A 759 24.57 13.91 11.84
CA PRO A 759 25.67 14.51 12.60
C PRO A 759 25.25 15.01 13.99
N TRP A 760 23.96 15.26 14.23
CA TRP A 760 23.47 16.15 15.30
C TRP A 760 23.53 15.61 16.71
N PHE A 761 23.24 14.34 16.89
CA PHE A 761 22.99 13.79 18.20
C PHE A 761 24.24 13.05 18.71
N LEU A 762 24.40 13.06 20.03
CA LEU A 762 25.31 12.19 20.75
C LEU A 762 24.51 11.01 21.31
N ASP A 763 24.86 10.54 22.51
CA ASP A 763 24.16 9.48 23.21
C ASP A 763 22.81 10.03 23.74
N TRP A 764 21.69 9.65 23.13
CA TRP A 764 20.34 10.05 23.57
C TRP A 764 19.60 8.85 24.14
N GLY A 765 19.14 8.96 25.39
CA GLY A 765 18.66 7.83 26.19
C GLY A 765 17.59 6.99 25.50
N ARG A 766 16.46 7.61 25.13
CA ARG A 766 15.40 6.90 24.41
C ARG A 766 15.93 6.22 23.15
N ASP A 767 16.59 6.99 22.30
CA ASP A 767 16.99 6.58 20.96
C ASP A 767 18.01 5.43 21.01
N SER A 768 19.03 5.53 21.88
CA SER A 768 20.00 4.48 22.14
C SER A 768 19.32 3.20 22.65
N LEU A 769 18.36 3.30 23.57
CA LEU A 769 17.67 2.15 24.15
C LEU A 769 16.71 1.48 23.16
N ILE A 770 16.11 2.22 22.21
CA ILE A 770 15.38 1.64 21.08
C ILE A 770 16.35 0.85 20.18
N VAL A 771 17.52 1.42 19.88
CA VAL A 771 18.54 0.73 19.06
C VAL A 771 19.07 -0.53 19.74
N VAL A 772 19.23 -0.53 21.06
CA VAL A 772 19.65 -1.73 21.83
C VAL A 772 18.74 -2.93 21.55
N ARG A 773 17.42 -2.72 21.42
CA ARG A 773 16.49 -3.81 21.05
C ARG A 773 16.82 -4.39 19.67
N GLY A 774 17.21 -3.53 18.74
CA GLY A 774 17.73 -3.92 17.43
C GLY A 774 19.05 -4.70 17.52
N LEU A 775 19.98 -4.29 18.40
CA LEU A 775 21.23 -5.01 18.66
C LEU A 775 20.95 -6.43 19.19
N ILE A 776 20.04 -6.57 20.15
CA ILE A 776 19.60 -7.85 20.72
C ILE A 776 18.98 -8.75 19.62
N ALA A 777 18.09 -8.19 18.80
CA ALA A 777 17.49 -8.91 17.68
C ALA A 777 18.54 -9.39 16.66
N ALA A 778 19.51 -8.53 16.34
CA ALA A 778 20.64 -8.82 15.44
C ALA A 778 21.72 -9.74 16.04
N GLY A 779 21.54 -10.20 17.29
CA GLY A 779 22.49 -11.09 17.98
C GLY A 779 23.76 -10.40 18.48
N ARG A 780 23.81 -9.06 18.52
CA ARG A 780 24.92 -8.27 19.09
C ARG A 780 24.74 -8.12 20.61
N VAL A 781 24.72 -9.27 21.30
CA VAL A 781 24.41 -9.38 22.74
C VAL A 781 25.42 -8.60 23.59
N GLU A 782 26.71 -8.77 23.35
CA GLU A 782 27.77 -8.07 24.10
C GLU A 782 27.67 -6.53 23.98
N ALA A 783 27.40 -6.02 22.77
CA ALA A 783 27.22 -4.58 22.58
C ALA A 783 25.96 -4.06 23.27
N ALA A 784 24.86 -4.83 23.23
CA ALA A 784 23.64 -4.50 23.95
C ALA A 784 23.86 -4.46 25.48
N GLU A 785 24.58 -5.45 26.00
CA GLU A 785 24.98 -5.55 27.41
C GLU A 785 25.78 -4.32 27.83
N ASN A 786 26.84 -3.98 27.09
CA ASN A 786 27.69 -2.83 27.37
C ASN A 786 26.91 -1.52 27.40
N VAL A 787 25.99 -1.31 26.45
CA VAL A 787 25.15 -0.11 26.42
C VAL A 787 24.19 -0.08 27.62
N LEU A 788 23.55 -1.20 27.95
CA LEU A 788 22.64 -1.27 29.10
C LEU A 788 23.37 -1.04 30.42
N ILE A 789 24.55 -1.62 30.61
CA ILE A 789 25.37 -1.34 31.80
C ILE A 789 25.74 0.13 31.84
N GLN A 790 26.19 0.70 30.72
CA GLN A 790 26.58 2.11 30.64
C GLN A 790 25.42 3.07 30.98
N PHE A 791 24.20 2.79 30.52
CA PHE A 791 23.02 3.57 30.89
C PHE A 791 22.62 3.34 32.35
N GLY A 792 22.69 2.09 32.84
CA GLY A 792 22.38 1.75 34.22
C GLY A 792 23.25 2.50 35.23
N ARG A 793 24.52 2.73 34.91
CA ARG A 793 25.46 3.54 35.73
C ARG A 793 24.98 4.97 35.93
N PHE A 794 24.27 5.52 34.96
CA PHE A 794 23.71 6.87 35.05
C PHE A 794 22.38 6.93 35.79
N GLU A 795 21.78 5.81 36.20
CA GLU A 795 20.52 5.85 36.94
C GLU A 795 20.69 6.59 38.26
N GLU A 796 19.75 7.47 38.56
CA GLU A 796 19.68 8.19 39.82
C GLU A 796 18.22 8.39 40.22
N ARG A 797 17.82 7.79 41.35
CA ARG A 797 16.48 7.93 41.96
C ARG A 797 15.33 7.73 40.95
N GLY A 798 15.49 6.71 40.11
CA GLY A 798 14.55 6.27 39.09
C GLY A 798 14.53 7.04 37.77
N THR A 799 15.44 7.99 37.59
CA THR A 799 15.60 8.73 36.34
C THR A 799 16.80 8.21 35.55
N LEU A 800 16.77 8.37 34.23
CA LEU A 800 17.91 8.18 33.32
C LEU A 800 18.12 9.47 32.51
N PRO A 801 19.35 9.76 32.06
CA PRO A 801 19.60 10.92 31.23
C PRO A 801 18.90 10.80 29.88
N ASN A 802 18.24 11.89 29.47
CA ASN A 802 17.71 12.06 28.12
C ASN A 802 18.84 12.22 27.09
N MET A 803 19.93 12.87 27.47
CA MET A 803 21.13 13.05 26.64
C MET A 803 22.38 13.01 27.52
N ILE A 804 23.44 12.37 27.03
CA ILE A 804 24.76 12.36 27.64
C ILE A 804 25.72 13.12 26.69
N GLN A 805 26.19 14.29 27.11
CA GLN A 805 27.13 15.12 26.34
C GLN A 805 28.48 15.16 27.06
N GLY A 806 29.49 14.47 26.53
CA GLY A 806 30.73 14.24 27.28
C GLY A 806 30.39 13.65 28.64
N ASN A 807 30.85 14.23 29.74
CA ASN A 807 30.52 13.77 31.10
C ASN A 807 29.21 14.35 31.68
N ASN A 808 28.50 15.21 30.93
CA ASN A 808 27.27 15.83 31.40
C ASN A 808 26.05 14.93 31.11
N ALA A 809 25.45 14.40 32.17
CA ALA A 809 24.21 13.61 32.15
C ALA A 809 23.07 14.32 32.92
N GLY A 810 23.11 15.67 32.99
CA GLY A 810 22.20 16.47 33.81
C GLY A 810 20.79 16.62 33.25
N ASN A 811 20.58 16.38 31.95
CA ASN A 811 19.24 16.40 31.35
C ASN A 811 18.51 15.09 31.65
N ARG A 812 17.56 15.10 32.60
CA ARG A 812 16.91 13.89 33.15
C ARG A 812 15.38 13.98 33.19
N ASP A 813 14.82 15.01 32.57
CA ASP A 813 13.37 15.29 32.53
C ASP A 813 12.67 14.46 31.46
N THR A 814 12.89 13.14 31.50
CA THR A 814 12.23 12.20 30.61
C THR A 814 11.70 10.98 31.34
N ILE A 815 10.48 10.58 30.96
CA ILE A 815 9.84 9.33 31.38
C ILE A 815 10.16 8.15 30.47
N ASP A 816 10.51 8.41 29.21
CA ASP A 816 10.56 7.36 28.20
C ASP A 816 11.84 6.52 28.26
N ALA A 817 13.00 7.14 28.52
CA ALA A 817 14.28 6.43 28.61
C ALA A 817 14.28 5.35 29.72
N PRO A 818 13.85 5.61 30.98
CA PRO A 818 13.74 4.56 32.01
C PRO A 818 12.79 3.41 31.64
N LEU A 819 11.68 3.70 30.95
CA LEU A 819 10.74 2.67 30.51
C LEU A 819 11.32 1.83 29.36
N TRP A 820 11.98 2.47 28.39
CA TRP A 820 12.69 1.77 27.34
C TRP A 820 13.84 0.92 27.87
N PHE A 821 14.50 1.35 28.94
CA PHE A 821 15.53 0.57 29.62
C PHE A 821 14.95 -0.75 30.15
N MET A 822 13.82 -0.70 30.85
CA MET A 822 13.14 -1.92 31.32
C MET A 822 12.73 -2.85 30.17
N VAL A 823 12.20 -2.28 29.08
CA VAL A 823 11.83 -3.06 27.88
C VAL A 823 13.05 -3.73 27.27
N ALA A 824 14.16 -3.00 27.10
CA ALA A 824 15.39 -3.52 26.53
C ALA A 824 16.03 -4.62 27.41
N VAL A 825 16.02 -4.45 28.74
CA VAL A 825 16.46 -5.52 29.65
C VAL A 825 15.56 -6.75 29.52
N ASN A 826 14.24 -6.58 29.48
CA ASN A 826 13.32 -7.72 29.27
C ASN A 826 13.56 -8.44 27.93
N ASP A 827 13.84 -7.70 26.87
CA ASP A 827 14.19 -8.28 25.56
C ASP A 827 15.53 -9.03 25.63
N MET A 828 16.51 -8.54 26.41
CA MET A 828 17.78 -9.23 26.68
C MET A 828 17.55 -10.56 27.41
N LEU A 829 16.76 -10.57 28.49
CA LEU A 829 16.44 -11.78 29.25
C LEU A 829 15.75 -12.84 28.39
N LYS A 830 14.81 -12.42 27.54
CA LYS A 830 14.14 -13.30 26.57
C LYS A 830 15.12 -13.87 25.54
N LYS A 831 16.10 -13.07 25.11
CA LYS A 831 17.12 -13.49 24.13
C LYS A 831 18.08 -14.53 24.70
N GLU A 832 18.54 -14.32 25.93
CA GLU A 832 19.47 -15.24 26.62
C GLU A 832 18.77 -16.45 27.22
N ASN A 833 17.45 -16.38 27.38
CA ASN A 833 16.61 -17.42 27.99
C ASN A 833 17.05 -17.77 29.43
N ASN A 834 17.56 -16.78 30.17
CA ASN A 834 17.95 -16.90 31.57
C ASN A 834 17.83 -15.53 32.29
N HIS A 835 18.23 -15.46 33.57
CA HIS A 835 18.16 -14.25 34.39
C HIS A 835 19.54 -13.72 34.82
N GLU A 836 20.64 -14.20 34.25
CA GLU A 836 22.00 -13.89 34.70
C GLU A 836 22.33 -12.40 34.54
N PHE A 837 21.88 -11.78 33.45
CA PHE A 837 22.11 -10.36 33.19
C PHE A 837 21.52 -9.43 34.29
N LEU A 838 20.53 -9.89 35.07
CA LEU A 838 20.01 -9.11 36.21
C LEU A 838 21.05 -8.88 37.31
N GLU A 839 22.05 -9.76 37.43
CA GLU A 839 23.11 -9.68 38.44
C GLU A 839 24.36 -8.93 37.92
N ALA A 840 24.38 -8.55 36.63
CA ALA A 840 25.43 -7.72 36.05
C ALA A 840 25.56 -6.39 36.80
N GLN A 841 26.79 -5.93 37.00
CA GLN A 841 27.09 -4.75 37.82
C GLN A 841 27.21 -3.48 36.95
N ALA A 842 26.45 -2.46 37.32
CA ALA A 842 26.55 -1.09 36.81
C ALA A 842 27.07 -0.18 37.94
N ASP A 843 28.39 -0.04 38.01
CA ASP A 843 29.14 0.51 39.14
C ASP A 843 28.91 -0.26 40.45
N ARG A 844 28.10 0.27 41.38
CA ARG A 844 27.90 -0.31 42.73
C ARG A 844 26.57 -1.05 42.89
N ARG A 845 25.76 -1.12 41.83
CA ARG A 845 24.41 -1.70 41.86
C ARG A 845 24.25 -2.70 40.74
N SER A 846 23.45 -3.73 40.98
CA SER A 846 23.06 -4.66 39.93
C SER A 846 21.97 -4.08 39.02
N ILE A 847 21.84 -4.61 37.79
CA ILE A 847 20.75 -4.25 36.88
C ILE A 847 19.37 -4.46 37.53
N LYS A 848 19.23 -5.53 38.33
CA LYS A 848 18.02 -5.79 39.13
C LYS A 848 17.69 -4.64 40.07
N GLU A 849 18.66 -4.19 40.87
CA GLU A 849 18.47 -3.08 41.82
C GLU A 849 18.09 -1.78 41.10
N ILE A 850 18.67 -1.53 39.92
CA ILE A 850 18.37 -0.38 39.06
C ILE A 850 16.92 -0.42 38.57
N ILE A 851 16.45 -1.55 38.04
CA ILE A 851 15.06 -1.69 37.57
C ILE A 851 14.07 -1.52 38.73
N PHE A 852 14.36 -2.10 39.90
CA PHE A 852 13.54 -1.89 41.09
C PHE A 852 13.51 -0.42 41.53
N SER A 853 14.65 0.27 41.46
CA SER A 853 14.75 1.71 41.75
C SER A 853 13.88 2.54 40.82
N ILE A 854 13.95 2.29 39.50
CA ILE A 854 13.12 2.97 38.50
C ILE A 854 11.65 2.72 38.76
N GLY A 855 11.22 1.46 38.86
CA GLY A 855 9.80 1.14 39.08
C GLY A 855 9.23 1.74 40.36
N THR A 856 9.98 1.64 41.47
CA THR A 856 9.56 2.18 42.76
C THR A 856 9.47 3.71 42.75
N SER A 857 10.42 4.37 42.08
CA SER A 857 10.46 5.84 42.02
C SER A 857 9.38 6.40 41.10
N LEU A 858 9.08 5.75 39.96
CA LEU A 858 7.98 6.14 39.09
C LEU A 858 6.61 6.04 39.81
N ILE A 859 6.43 5.01 40.65
CA ILE A 859 5.22 4.85 41.47
C ILE A 859 5.13 5.91 42.58
N ARG A 860 6.23 6.20 43.27
CA ARG A 860 6.26 7.11 44.44
C ARG A 860 6.38 8.59 44.06
N GLY A 861 6.80 8.86 42.84
CA GLY A 861 7.23 10.18 42.40
C GLY A 861 8.76 10.30 42.36
N THR A 862 9.30 10.84 41.28
CA THR A 862 10.72 11.17 41.14
C THR A 862 11.00 12.60 41.63
N ALA A 863 12.28 12.92 41.86
CA ALA A 863 12.68 14.25 42.33
C ALA A 863 12.39 15.38 41.33
N ASN A 864 12.28 15.08 40.04
CA ASN A 864 11.94 16.04 38.99
C ASN A 864 10.44 16.09 38.67
N GLY A 865 9.58 15.49 39.50
CA GLY A 865 8.12 15.67 39.41
C GLY A 865 7.39 14.67 38.53
N ILE A 866 8.07 13.62 38.03
CA ILE A 866 7.41 12.50 37.35
C ILE A 866 6.65 11.71 38.39
N THR A 867 5.36 11.45 38.18
CA THR A 867 4.54 10.69 39.14
C THR A 867 3.52 9.82 38.43
N MET A 868 3.20 8.68 39.03
CA MET A 868 2.10 7.82 38.59
C MET A 868 0.78 8.29 39.20
N ASP A 869 -0.27 8.36 38.38
CA ASP A 869 -1.63 8.43 38.88
C ASP A 869 -2.04 7.07 39.46
N PRO A 870 -2.37 6.98 40.76
CA PRO A 870 -2.70 5.69 41.39
C PRO A 870 -3.95 5.02 40.84
N SER A 871 -4.87 5.77 40.23
CA SER A 871 -6.17 5.24 39.76
C SER A 871 -6.08 4.59 38.38
N SER A 872 -5.37 5.23 37.45
CA SER A 872 -5.22 4.80 36.06
C SER A 872 -3.92 4.08 35.77
N GLY A 873 -2.90 4.23 36.63
CA GLY A 873 -1.53 3.74 36.39
C GLY A 873 -0.76 4.54 35.34
N LEU A 874 -1.30 5.66 34.86
CA LEU A 874 -0.63 6.53 33.88
C LEU A 874 0.46 7.37 34.55
N LEU A 875 1.55 7.62 33.82
CA LEU A 875 2.67 8.46 34.28
C LEU A 875 2.53 9.89 33.74
N PHE A 876 2.64 10.86 34.63
CA PHE A 876 2.80 12.27 34.29
C PHE A 876 4.29 12.62 34.23
N SER A 877 4.70 13.34 33.18
CA SER A 877 6.01 13.97 33.04
C SER A 877 5.82 15.49 32.93
N PRO A 878 6.49 16.30 33.77
CA PRO A 878 6.40 17.76 33.71
C PRO A 878 7.06 18.39 32.49
#